data_AF-A0A7J6IHW5-F1
#
_entry.id   AF-A0A7J6IHW5-F1
#
_cell.length_a   1.000
_cell.length_b   1.000
_cell.length_c   1.000
_cell.angle_alpha   90.00
_cell.angle_beta   90.00
_cell.angle_gamma   90.00
#
_symmetry.space_group_name_H-M   'P 1'
#
loop_
_entity.id
_entity.type
_entity.pdbx_description
1 polymer ?
#
loop_
_entity_poly.entity_id
_entity_poly.type
_entity_poly.pdbx_seq_one_letter_code
_entity_poly.pdbx_strand_id
1 'polypeptide(L)'
;MAPPHPLDPLSAAEIEKAIAAVTAAHGEVFFNVVSLHEPRKAEMTAFLASPTTAPRPARIADVVVIAKGGKVYDGLVDIASGAITKWELMEGVQPIITMEELQIVEHICRTDERVIEQCVLSGVPRHEMHKVYCDPWTIGYDERHGNTVRLQQALMYYRPDPDTCQYQYPLDFCPIYDADKQAIIAIDVPNVRRPLSKAAPIDYTPAAVQKQGGYRTDLKPINITQPQGVSFAMAGREISWQNWNFHIGFNYREGIVLSNITYNDKGTVRPIFYRLSLAEMVVPYGNPEHPHQRKHAFDLGEYGAGYMTNSLALGCDCKGAIHYLDAEFPTRNGAVRTIKNAICIHEEDSGILFKHTDFRDDSVIVTRGRKLIIQQIFTAANYEYAVQWIFHQDGTIQPEIKLTGILNTYAMNPGEDTKGWGTQVYPGVNAHNHQHLFCLRIDPNVDGPRNTVFMVDAVPSDAPVGSPENFYGNAFSARRTKLATTGESLTDYNGATSRTWEIANTDKLHPYSGKPASYKLVSREVPGLLPKEGSLVWKRAGFARHAVMVTKYRDDELWPAGRHVPQTSGEPSRGIPEWVGDGSESVEQEDVVFWHTFGVTHIPAPEDFPIMPVEPITLLLRPRNFFANNPVMDVPPSYCSTPSQVARGREGVVDATDQVSKLAFEGEAGACCAGKSKL
;
A
#
# COMPACT_ATOMS: atom_id res chain seq x y z
N MET A 1 -33.45 -5.27 -7.61
CA MET A 1 -31.99 -5.32 -7.81
C MET A 1 -31.49 -6.63 -7.26
N ALA A 2 -30.49 -7.26 -7.90
CA ALA A 2 -29.82 -8.41 -7.30
C ALA A 2 -29.12 -7.97 -5.99
N PRO A 3 -29.05 -8.82 -4.95
CA PRO A 3 -28.29 -8.49 -3.76
C PRO A 3 -26.81 -8.26 -4.12
N PRO A 4 -26.09 -7.35 -3.43
CA PRO A 4 -24.67 -7.09 -3.70
C PRO A 4 -23.82 -8.36 -3.55
N HIS A 5 -22.55 -8.40 -3.90
CA HIS A 5 -21.68 -9.49 -3.44
C HIS A 5 -21.44 -9.33 -1.91
N PRO A 6 -21.36 -10.40 -1.08
CA PRO A 6 -21.18 -10.23 0.38
C PRO A 6 -19.92 -9.45 0.80
N LEU A 7 -18.89 -9.43 -0.04
CA LEU A 7 -17.66 -8.65 0.15
C LEU A 7 -17.71 -7.24 -0.48
N ASP A 8 -18.79 -6.85 -1.16
CA ASP A 8 -18.89 -5.47 -1.67
C ASP A 8 -18.82 -4.49 -0.50
N PRO A 9 -18.14 -3.34 -0.62
CA PRO A 9 -18.22 -2.28 0.37
C PRO A 9 -19.69 -1.89 0.63
N LEU A 10 -19.98 -1.33 1.81
CA LEU A 10 -21.31 -0.80 2.08
C LEU A 10 -21.64 0.29 1.05
N SER A 11 -22.82 0.21 0.46
CA SER A 11 -23.35 1.30 -0.37
C SER A 11 -23.80 2.48 0.49
N ALA A 12 -23.95 3.66 -0.12
CA ALA A 12 -24.48 4.85 0.54
C ALA A 12 -25.77 4.59 1.31
N ALA A 13 -26.71 3.83 0.73
CA ALA A 13 -27.98 3.49 1.39
C ALA A 13 -27.79 2.57 2.61
N GLU A 14 -26.80 1.66 2.58
CA GLU A 14 -26.47 0.81 3.74
C GLU A 14 -25.78 1.62 4.84
N ILE A 15 -24.89 2.56 4.47
CA ILE A 15 -24.25 3.50 5.40
C ILE A 15 -25.30 4.39 6.07
N GLU A 16 -26.21 4.99 5.30
CA GLU A 16 -27.33 5.80 5.82
C GLU A 16 -28.22 5.00 6.78
N LYS A 17 -28.48 3.71 6.47
CA LYS A 17 -29.26 2.84 7.35
C LYS A 17 -28.55 2.56 8.67
N ALA A 18 -27.24 2.30 8.65
CA ALA A 18 -26.45 2.09 9.86
C ALA A 18 -26.40 3.37 10.72
N ILE A 19 -26.19 4.52 10.09
CA ILE A 19 -26.23 5.84 10.75
C ILE A 19 -27.60 6.06 11.41
N ALA A 20 -28.69 5.87 10.68
CA ALA A 20 -30.04 6.07 11.19
C ALA A 20 -30.34 5.17 12.40
N ALA A 21 -29.91 3.90 12.37
CA ALA A 21 -30.06 2.98 13.49
C ALA A 21 -29.33 3.48 14.75
N VAL A 22 -28.07 3.91 14.59
CA VAL A 22 -27.26 4.44 15.69
C VAL A 22 -27.81 5.75 16.24
N THR A 23 -28.20 6.68 15.37
CA THR A 23 -28.79 7.96 15.79
C THR A 23 -30.12 7.76 16.51
N ALA A 24 -30.96 6.81 16.06
CA ALA A 24 -32.22 6.51 16.73
C ALA A 24 -32.01 5.93 18.15
N ALA A 25 -30.98 5.10 18.34
CA ALA A 25 -30.70 4.46 19.62
C ALA A 25 -29.91 5.35 20.60
N HIS A 26 -28.99 6.18 20.11
CA HIS A 26 -27.99 6.88 20.93
C HIS A 26 -28.02 8.41 20.81
N GLY A 27 -28.89 8.95 19.96
CA GLY A 27 -29.02 10.39 19.74
C GLY A 27 -27.85 10.98 18.94
N GLU A 28 -27.45 12.19 19.30
CA GLU A 28 -26.38 12.93 18.62
C GLU A 28 -25.00 12.40 19.02
N VAL A 29 -24.32 11.78 18.05
CA VAL A 29 -22.94 11.26 18.13
C VAL A 29 -22.16 11.70 16.90
N PHE A 30 -20.84 11.72 16.98
CA PHE A 30 -19.98 11.94 15.82
C PHE A 30 -19.55 10.61 15.21
N PHE A 31 -19.89 10.38 13.95
CA PHE A 31 -19.47 9.17 13.24
C PHE A 31 -18.00 9.28 12.84
N ASN A 32 -17.23 8.24 13.15
CA ASN A 32 -15.82 8.16 12.82
C ASN A 32 -15.56 7.05 11.79
N VAL A 33 -16.22 5.91 11.93
CA VAL A 33 -16.21 4.80 10.96
C VAL A 33 -17.62 4.26 10.80
N VAL A 34 -18.00 3.98 9.55
CA VAL A 34 -19.12 3.13 9.17
C VAL A 34 -18.62 2.36 7.94
N SER A 35 -18.26 1.11 8.12
CA SER A 35 -17.66 0.29 7.07
C SER A 35 -18.22 -1.13 7.09
N LEU A 36 -17.94 -1.91 6.05
CA LEU A 36 -18.35 -3.31 6.02
C LEU A 36 -17.59 -4.06 7.12
N HIS A 37 -18.32 -4.75 7.99
CA HIS A 37 -17.73 -5.84 8.76
C HIS A 37 -17.74 -7.07 7.84
N GLU A 38 -16.56 -7.43 7.32
CA GLU A 38 -16.45 -8.53 6.35
C GLU A 38 -17.06 -9.82 6.94
N PRO A 39 -17.79 -10.61 6.13
CA PRO A 39 -18.32 -11.89 6.58
C PRO A 39 -17.25 -12.79 7.19
N ARG A 40 -17.65 -13.59 8.18
CA ARG A 40 -16.77 -14.61 8.77
C ARG A 40 -16.25 -15.53 7.68
N LYS A 41 -14.95 -15.85 7.67
CA LYS A 41 -14.34 -16.60 6.54
C LYS A 41 -14.99 -17.96 6.31
N ALA A 42 -15.41 -18.65 7.38
CA ALA A 42 -16.13 -19.91 7.27
C ALA A 42 -17.47 -19.76 6.52
N GLU A 43 -18.26 -18.72 6.84
CA GLU A 43 -19.53 -18.43 6.18
C GLU A 43 -19.32 -18.01 4.72
N MET A 44 -18.32 -17.15 4.48
CA MET A 44 -17.98 -16.68 3.14
C MET A 44 -17.51 -17.83 2.25
N THR A 45 -16.67 -18.72 2.78
CA THR A 45 -16.16 -19.90 2.03
C THR A 45 -17.30 -20.84 1.67
N ALA A 46 -18.24 -21.07 2.59
CA ALA A 46 -19.44 -21.87 2.31
C ALA A 46 -20.31 -21.21 1.21
N PHE A 47 -20.49 -19.89 1.27
CA PHE A 47 -21.20 -19.14 0.24
C PHE A 47 -20.52 -19.22 -1.14
N LEU A 48 -19.19 -19.01 -1.20
CA LEU A 48 -18.42 -19.07 -2.45
C LEU A 48 -18.46 -20.45 -3.09
N ALA A 49 -18.46 -21.51 -2.29
CA ALA A 49 -18.53 -22.88 -2.79
C ALA A 49 -19.91 -23.23 -3.40
N SER A 50 -20.98 -22.54 -3.00
CA SER A 50 -22.34 -22.85 -3.44
C SER A 50 -23.26 -21.61 -3.37
N PRO A 51 -23.02 -20.56 -4.18
CA PRO A 51 -23.66 -19.25 -4.02
C PRO A 51 -25.18 -19.25 -4.27
N THR A 52 -25.71 -20.31 -4.89
CA THR A 52 -27.14 -20.47 -5.19
C THR A 52 -27.92 -21.20 -4.09
N THR A 53 -27.25 -21.97 -3.22
CA THR A 53 -27.90 -22.84 -2.22
C THR A 53 -27.42 -22.58 -0.80
N ALA A 54 -26.20 -22.10 -0.60
CA ALA A 54 -25.67 -21.75 0.70
C ALA A 54 -26.39 -20.50 1.26
N PRO A 55 -26.60 -20.44 2.59
CA PRO A 55 -27.06 -19.23 3.24
C PRO A 55 -26.12 -18.07 2.91
N ARG A 56 -26.71 -16.94 2.54
CA ARG A 56 -25.94 -15.73 2.27
C ARG A 56 -25.46 -15.14 3.61
N PRO A 57 -24.18 -14.77 3.75
CA PRO A 57 -23.68 -14.20 5.00
C PRO A 57 -24.44 -12.92 5.39
N ALA A 58 -24.54 -12.69 6.69
CA ALA A 58 -25.16 -11.49 7.22
C ALA A 58 -24.40 -10.24 6.74
N ARG A 59 -25.15 -9.17 6.47
CA ARG A 59 -24.60 -7.90 6.01
C ARG A 59 -24.48 -6.97 7.21
N ILE A 60 -23.28 -6.85 7.76
CA ILE A 60 -23.02 -6.14 9.01
C ILE A 60 -22.19 -4.87 8.74
N ALA A 61 -22.58 -3.75 9.33
CA ALA A 61 -21.76 -2.55 9.39
C ALA A 61 -20.96 -2.50 10.70
N ASP A 62 -19.66 -2.32 10.57
CA ASP A 62 -18.76 -1.94 11.66
C ASP A 62 -18.83 -0.42 11.85
N VAL A 63 -19.14 0.02 13.07
CA VAL A 63 -19.36 1.41 13.41
C VAL A 63 -18.45 1.83 14.55
N VAL A 64 -17.79 2.97 14.37
CA VAL A 64 -17.05 3.67 15.44
C VAL A 64 -17.62 5.07 15.57
N VAL A 65 -18.01 5.46 16.78
CA VAL A 65 -18.49 6.81 17.07
C VAL A 65 -17.75 7.46 18.23
N ILE A 66 -17.74 8.79 18.23
CA ILE A 66 -17.27 9.62 19.33
C ILE A 66 -18.49 10.37 19.88
N ALA A 67 -18.91 10.02 21.09
CA ALA A 67 -19.97 10.67 21.83
C ALA A 67 -19.45 11.86 22.66
N LYS A 68 -20.36 12.63 23.28
CA LYS A 68 -20.02 13.78 24.13
C LYS A 68 -19.02 13.42 25.23
N GLY A 69 -18.06 14.32 25.47
CA GLY A 69 -16.97 14.12 26.42
C GLY A 69 -15.89 13.15 25.93
N GLY A 70 -15.70 13.05 24.60
CA GLY A 70 -14.67 12.22 23.97
C GLY A 70 -14.83 10.71 24.10
N LYS A 71 -16.02 10.20 24.47
CA LYS A 71 -16.25 8.76 24.67
C LYS A 71 -16.33 8.02 23.33
N VAL A 72 -15.54 6.97 23.18
CA VAL A 72 -15.47 6.16 21.95
C VAL A 72 -16.34 4.93 22.12
N TYR A 73 -17.18 4.63 21.12
CA TYR A 73 -17.94 3.38 21.09
C TYR A 73 -17.68 2.61 19.80
N ASP A 74 -17.49 1.30 19.94
CA ASP A 74 -17.46 0.35 18.84
C ASP A 74 -18.80 -0.38 18.79
N GLY A 75 -19.36 -0.51 17.58
CA GLY A 75 -20.66 -1.14 17.39
C GLY A 75 -20.76 -1.95 16.09
N LEU A 76 -21.70 -2.88 16.09
CA LEU A 76 -22.07 -3.65 14.91
C LEU A 76 -23.55 -3.46 14.63
N VAL A 77 -23.90 -3.14 13.39
CA VAL A 77 -25.28 -2.96 12.95
C VAL A 77 -25.62 -3.98 11.88
N ASP A 78 -26.64 -4.80 12.12
CA ASP A 78 -27.20 -5.67 11.09
C ASP A 78 -28.01 -4.81 10.10
N ILE A 79 -27.54 -4.75 8.86
CA ILE A 79 -28.13 -3.88 7.84
C ILE A 79 -29.52 -4.34 7.44
N ALA A 80 -29.86 -5.63 7.51
CA ALA A 80 -31.18 -6.10 7.10
C ALA A 80 -32.26 -5.64 8.11
N SER A 81 -32.03 -5.92 9.38
CA SER A 81 -32.95 -5.64 10.49
C SER A 81 -32.85 -4.21 11.04
N GLY A 82 -31.71 -3.54 10.87
CA GLY A 82 -31.40 -2.28 11.55
C GLY A 82 -31.06 -2.44 13.03
N ALA A 83 -30.85 -3.68 13.50
CA ALA A 83 -30.53 -3.96 14.91
C ALA A 83 -29.05 -3.68 15.20
N ILE A 84 -28.78 -2.99 16.30
CA ILE A 84 -27.43 -2.86 16.86
C ILE A 84 -27.13 -4.14 17.64
N THR A 85 -26.27 -4.99 17.10
CA THR A 85 -25.95 -6.32 17.67
C THR A 85 -24.76 -6.27 18.63
N LYS A 86 -23.95 -5.21 18.54
CA LYS A 86 -22.88 -4.89 19.49
C LYS A 86 -22.84 -3.39 19.72
N TRP A 87 -22.62 -2.96 20.95
CA TRP A 87 -22.35 -1.57 21.31
C TRP A 87 -21.50 -1.53 22.58
N GLU A 88 -20.22 -1.16 22.46
CA GLU A 88 -19.23 -1.28 23.53
C GLU A 88 -18.53 0.06 23.74
N LEU A 89 -18.47 0.53 24.99
CA LEU A 89 -17.67 1.68 25.38
C LEU A 89 -16.20 1.27 25.39
N MET A 90 -15.38 1.96 24.61
CA MET A 90 -13.95 1.69 24.53
C MET A 90 -13.19 2.64 25.44
N GLU A 91 -12.56 2.10 26.49
CA GLU A 91 -11.75 2.87 27.43
C GLU A 91 -10.29 2.96 26.98
N GLY A 92 -9.67 4.13 27.15
CA GLY A 92 -8.24 4.32 26.89
C GLY A 92 -7.83 4.09 25.44
N VAL A 93 -8.67 4.48 24.48
CA VAL A 93 -8.34 4.41 23.04
C VAL A 93 -8.75 5.69 22.33
N GLN A 94 -8.10 5.96 21.20
CA GLN A 94 -8.49 7.03 20.29
C GLN A 94 -8.62 6.44 18.89
N PRO A 95 -9.78 6.58 18.21
CA PRO A 95 -9.95 6.06 16.87
C PRO A 95 -9.30 6.98 15.84
N ILE A 96 -9.24 6.52 14.60
CA ILE A 96 -8.62 7.19 13.44
C ILE A 96 -9.00 8.69 13.36
N ILE A 97 -8.09 9.54 12.90
CA ILE A 97 -8.33 10.96 12.68
C ILE A 97 -8.92 11.16 11.28
N THR A 98 -10.07 11.80 11.20
CA THR A 98 -10.76 12.06 9.92
C THR A 98 -10.29 13.37 9.29
N MET A 99 -10.44 13.51 7.96
CA MET A 99 -10.05 14.72 7.23
C MET A 99 -10.77 15.98 7.73
N GLU A 100 -12.03 15.85 8.16
CA GLU A 100 -12.82 16.95 8.74
C GLU A 100 -12.22 17.45 10.05
N GLU A 101 -11.61 16.56 10.85
CA GLU A 101 -10.93 16.96 12.09
C GLU A 101 -9.63 17.72 11.83
N LEU A 102 -8.90 17.40 10.76
CA LEU A 102 -7.68 18.12 10.39
C LEU A 102 -8.00 19.58 10.06
N GLN A 103 -9.03 19.83 9.26
CA GLN A 103 -9.43 21.18 8.85
C GLN A 103 -9.79 22.08 10.05
N ILE A 104 -10.38 21.52 11.10
CA ILE A 104 -10.72 22.25 12.33
C ILE A 104 -9.45 22.77 13.01
N VAL A 105 -8.39 21.97 13.08
CA VAL A 105 -7.15 22.34 13.76
C VAL A 105 -6.48 23.55 13.11
N GLU A 106 -6.40 23.58 11.78
CA GLU A 106 -5.80 24.72 11.07
C GLU A 106 -6.54 26.03 11.38
N HIS A 107 -7.88 26.00 11.37
CA HIS A 107 -8.68 27.20 11.70
C HIS A 107 -8.42 27.68 13.13
N ILE A 108 -8.31 26.76 14.09
CA ILE A 108 -8.07 27.08 15.50
C ILE A 108 -6.65 27.60 15.70
N CYS A 109 -5.64 27.01 15.06
CA CYS A 109 -4.27 27.52 15.10
C CYS A 109 -4.16 28.97 14.61
N ARG A 110 -4.92 29.35 13.57
CA ARG A 110 -4.91 30.73 13.05
C ARG A 110 -5.54 31.77 13.99
N THR A 111 -6.36 31.34 14.94
CA THR A 111 -7.14 32.22 15.82
C THR A 111 -6.72 32.16 17.29
N ASP A 112 -5.92 31.17 17.69
CA ASP A 112 -5.38 31.07 19.05
C ASP A 112 -4.30 32.13 19.33
N GLU A 113 -4.53 32.98 20.34
CA GLU A 113 -3.65 34.09 20.69
C GLU A 113 -2.22 33.67 21.03
N ARG A 114 -2.00 32.48 21.61
CA ARG A 114 -0.66 31.98 21.93
C ARG A 114 0.07 31.50 20.68
N VAL A 115 -0.66 30.91 19.72
CA VAL A 115 -0.10 30.55 18.41
C VAL A 115 0.26 31.81 17.62
N ILE A 116 -0.61 32.82 17.62
CA ILE A 116 -0.34 34.13 17.01
C ILE A 116 0.92 34.76 17.61
N GLU A 117 1.08 34.72 18.93
CA GLU A 117 2.30 35.21 19.60
C GLU A 117 3.56 34.49 19.10
N GLN A 118 3.53 33.16 18.99
CA GLN A 118 4.67 32.41 18.46
C GLN A 118 4.95 32.73 16.98
N CYS A 119 3.91 32.89 16.15
CA CYS A 119 4.07 33.35 14.77
C CYS A 119 4.77 34.72 14.70
N VAL A 120 4.36 35.68 15.54
CA VAL A 120 4.99 37.02 15.62
C VAL A 120 6.45 36.92 16.05
N LEU A 121 6.77 36.09 17.04
CA LEU A 121 8.15 35.83 17.48
C LEU A 121 9.00 35.18 16.39
N SER A 122 8.40 34.30 15.57
CA SER A 122 9.06 33.71 14.40
C SER A 122 9.16 34.67 13.21
N GLY A 123 8.58 35.87 13.28
CA GLY A 123 8.70 36.91 12.25
C GLY A 123 7.49 37.03 11.30
N VAL A 124 6.38 36.36 11.58
CA VAL A 124 5.12 36.49 10.83
C VAL A 124 4.27 37.61 11.44
N PRO A 125 3.91 38.68 10.69
CA PRO A 125 3.03 39.72 11.19
C PRO A 125 1.66 39.19 11.61
N ARG A 126 1.10 39.71 12.70
CA ARG A 126 -0.22 39.30 13.21
C ARG A 126 -1.36 39.39 12.19
N HIS A 127 -1.31 40.37 11.28
CA HIS A 127 -2.33 40.54 10.24
C HIS A 127 -2.19 39.52 9.09
N GLU A 128 -1.10 38.74 9.06
CA GLU A 128 -0.80 37.73 8.04
C GLU A 128 -1.10 36.30 8.50
N MET A 129 -1.88 36.08 9.57
CA MET A 129 -2.23 34.72 10.01
C MET A 129 -3.00 33.91 8.96
N HIS A 130 -3.64 34.55 7.98
CA HIS A 130 -4.24 33.89 6.82
C HIS A 130 -3.20 33.19 5.91
N LYS A 131 -1.92 33.53 6.06
CA LYS A 131 -0.77 32.92 5.37
C LYS A 131 -0.08 31.84 6.19
N VAL A 132 -0.47 31.65 7.45
CA VAL A 132 0.02 30.56 8.29
C VAL A 132 -0.81 29.33 7.99
N TYR A 133 -0.15 28.22 7.73
CA TYR A 133 -0.77 26.92 7.49
C TYR A 133 -0.26 25.94 8.53
N CYS A 134 -0.95 24.82 8.69
CA CYS A 134 -0.36 23.70 9.39
C CYS A 134 -0.84 22.39 8.80
N ASP A 135 0.01 21.38 8.86
CA ASP A 135 -0.40 20.01 8.68
C ASP A 135 -0.72 19.44 10.06
N PRO A 136 -2.01 19.24 10.41
CA PRO A 136 -2.39 18.63 11.66
C PRO A 136 -2.15 17.14 11.56
N TRP A 137 -1.39 16.61 12.51
CA TRP A 137 -1.12 15.19 12.65
C TRP A 137 -1.78 14.68 13.92
N THR A 138 -2.08 13.38 14.00
CA THR A 138 -2.15 12.70 15.30
C THR A 138 -0.96 13.14 16.15
N ILE A 139 -1.15 13.26 17.47
CA ILE A 139 0.00 13.47 18.36
C ILE A 139 0.97 12.26 18.32
N GLY A 140 0.59 11.16 17.67
CA GLY A 140 1.33 9.89 17.67
C GLY A 140 1.17 9.27 19.05
N TYR A 141 2.08 9.63 19.95
CA TYR A 141 1.94 9.40 21.38
C TYR A 141 2.76 10.46 22.14
N ASP A 142 2.19 10.97 23.22
CA ASP A 142 2.86 11.90 24.13
C ASP A 142 2.53 11.50 25.57
N GLU A 143 3.55 11.15 26.33
CA GLU A 143 3.43 10.65 27.70
C GLU A 143 2.82 11.66 28.67
N ARG A 144 2.83 12.97 28.34
CA ARG A 144 2.20 14.02 29.15
C ARG A 144 0.67 13.87 29.20
N HIS A 145 0.08 13.22 28.20
CA HIS A 145 -1.36 13.15 28.00
C HIS A 145 -1.92 11.73 27.87
N GLY A 146 -1.09 10.75 27.47
CA GLY A 146 -1.52 9.38 27.26
C GLY A 146 -2.58 9.29 26.15
N ASN A 147 -3.64 8.52 26.39
CA ASN A 147 -4.71 8.21 25.42
C ASN A 147 -6.13 8.60 25.91
N THR A 148 -6.22 9.35 27.02
CA THR A 148 -7.51 9.73 27.63
C THR A 148 -8.11 11.01 27.06
N VAL A 149 -7.33 11.75 26.27
CA VAL A 149 -7.73 12.99 25.60
C VAL A 149 -7.38 12.84 24.13
N ARG A 150 -8.26 13.25 23.21
CA ARG A 150 -8.03 13.14 21.76
C ARG A 150 -7.20 14.32 21.26
N LEU A 151 -5.96 14.06 20.86
CA LEU A 151 -4.98 15.10 20.57
C LEU A 151 -4.43 15.05 19.15
N GLN A 152 -4.19 16.24 18.61
CA GLN A 152 -3.45 16.46 17.37
C GLN A 152 -2.27 17.40 17.64
N GLN A 153 -1.18 17.23 16.90
CA GLN A 153 -0.06 18.16 16.87
C GLN A 153 -0.05 18.89 15.52
N ALA A 154 0.11 20.22 15.53
CA ALA A 154 0.14 21.01 14.30
C ALA A 154 1.58 21.27 13.87
N LEU A 155 1.96 20.78 12.69
CA LEU A 155 3.24 21.11 12.06
C LEU A 155 3.06 22.43 11.30
N MET A 156 3.66 23.49 11.81
CA MET A 156 3.36 24.86 11.39
C MET A 156 4.20 25.28 10.18
N TYR A 157 3.56 25.90 9.19
CA TYR A 157 4.17 26.39 7.95
C TYR A 157 3.67 27.81 7.62
N TYR A 158 4.33 28.46 6.67
CA TYR A 158 3.95 29.77 6.15
C TYR A 158 3.92 29.76 4.62
N ARG A 159 3.02 30.53 4.01
CA ARG A 159 2.97 30.75 2.57
C ARG A 159 3.04 32.24 2.28
N PRO A 160 4.17 32.77 1.75
CA PRO A 160 4.26 34.18 1.34
C PRO A 160 3.14 34.58 0.35
N ASP A 161 2.79 33.65 -0.54
CA ASP A 161 1.70 33.70 -1.51
C ASP A 161 0.93 32.35 -1.49
N PRO A 162 -0.40 32.31 -1.71
CA PRO A 162 -1.19 31.08 -1.66
C PRO A 162 -0.66 29.91 -2.51
N ASP A 163 -0.04 30.21 -3.65
CA ASP A 163 0.50 29.22 -4.60
C ASP A 163 1.91 28.73 -4.24
N THR A 164 2.52 29.28 -3.19
CA THR A 164 3.87 28.90 -2.76
C THR A 164 3.88 27.60 -1.96
N CYS A 165 4.88 26.76 -2.22
CA CYS A 165 5.15 25.54 -1.47
C CYS A 165 5.41 25.84 0.02
N GLN A 166 4.44 25.56 0.88
CA GLN A 166 4.53 25.85 2.31
C GLN A 166 5.70 25.13 3.00
N TYR A 167 6.08 23.96 2.48
CA TYR A 167 7.15 23.11 3.03
C TYR A 167 8.54 23.74 2.90
N GLN A 168 8.67 24.81 2.11
CA GLN A 168 9.87 25.65 2.12
C GLN A 168 9.98 26.54 3.36
N TYR A 169 8.85 26.85 4.00
CA TYR A 169 8.77 27.82 5.10
C TYR A 169 8.19 27.19 6.37
N PRO A 170 8.81 26.13 6.93
CA PRO A 170 8.44 25.61 8.25
C PRO A 170 8.65 26.66 9.33
N LEU A 171 7.77 26.67 10.34
CA LEU A 171 7.96 27.39 11.59
C LEU A 171 8.53 26.45 12.65
N ASP A 172 9.06 27.03 13.73
CA ASP A 172 9.91 26.31 14.68
C ASP A 172 9.17 25.76 15.91
N PHE A 173 7.86 25.93 16.02
CA PHE A 173 7.07 25.52 17.19
C PHE A 173 5.92 24.59 16.78
N CYS A 174 5.41 23.82 17.74
CA CYS A 174 4.39 22.79 17.49
C CYS A 174 3.22 22.90 18.50
N PRO A 175 2.08 23.49 18.11
CA PRO A 175 0.86 23.52 18.91
C PRO A 175 0.24 22.13 19.10
N ILE A 176 -0.37 21.90 20.26
CA ILE A 176 -1.12 20.69 20.60
C ILE A 176 -2.59 21.05 20.77
N TYR A 177 -3.44 20.44 19.95
CA TYR A 177 -4.88 20.65 19.91
C TYR A 177 -5.63 19.54 20.65
N ASP A 178 -6.60 19.91 21.49
CA ASP A 178 -7.53 19.02 22.19
C ASP A 178 -8.90 19.06 21.49
N ALA A 179 -9.32 17.91 20.94
CA ALA A 179 -10.53 17.82 20.12
C ALA A 179 -11.84 17.94 20.90
N ASP A 180 -11.84 17.59 22.20
CA ASP A 180 -13.04 17.72 23.05
C ASP A 180 -13.21 19.18 23.50
N LYS A 181 -12.11 19.85 23.86
CA LYS A 181 -12.12 21.28 24.22
C LYS A 181 -12.20 22.22 23.03
N GLN A 182 -11.90 21.72 21.84
CA GLN A 182 -11.72 22.51 20.62
C GLN A 182 -10.77 23.70 20.83
N ALA A 183 -9.61 23.44 21.44
CA ALA A 183 -8.65 24.48 21.80
C ALA A 183 -7.21 23.97 21.76
N ILE A 184 -6.25 24.88 21.56
CA ILE A 184 -4.84 24.59 21.81
C ILE A 184 -4.64 24.43 23.31
N ILE A 185 -3.96 23.38 23.75
CA ILE A 185 -3.71 23.12 25.19
C ILE A 185 -2.25 23.33 25.59
N ALA A 186 -1.34 23.19 24.63
CA ALA A 186 0.09 23.41 24.82
C ALA A 186 0.74 23.82 23.50
N ILE A 187 1.94 24.40 23.57
CA ILE A 187 2.78 24.67 22.41
C ILE A 187 4.20 24.25 22.77
N ASP A 188 4.75 23.28 22.05
CA ASP A 188 6.15 22.90 22.18
C ASP A 188 7.00 23.92 21.41
N VAL A 189 7.84 24.66 22.14
CA VAL A 189 8.74 25.68 21.60
C VAL A 189 10.19 25.24 21.84
N PRO A 190 11.06 25.21 20.82
CA PRO A 190 12.44 24.77 20.97
C PRO A 190 13.25 25.81 21.77
N ASN A 191 14.27 25.32 22.48
CA ASN A 191 15.21 26.20 23.20
C ASN A 191 15.96 27.16 22.25
N VAL A 192 16.27 26.68 21.05
CA VAL A 192 16.90 27.49 19.99
C VAL A 192 15.83 27.86 18.97
N ARG A 193 15.53 29.17 18.89
CA ARG A 193 14.56 29.70 17.94
C ARG A 193 15.14 29.75 16.52
N ARG A 194 14.28 29.51 15.54
CA ARG A 194 14.59 29.48 14.11
C ARG A 194 13.54 30.35 13.40
N PRO A 195 13.81 31.65 13.22
CA PRO A 195 12.88 32.57 12.57
C PRO A 195 12.55 32.16 11.14
N LEU A 196 11.42 32.64 10.63
CA LEU A 196 10.93 32.40 9.28
C LEU A 196 12.03 32.67 8.23
N SER A 197 12.24 31.69 7.36
CA SER A 197 13.21 31.79 6.25
C SER A 197 12.84 32.95 5.31
N LYS A 198 13.87 33.66 4.85
CA LYS A 198 13.77 34.72 3.84
C LYS A 198 14.29 34.28 2.46
N ALA A 199 14.52 32.97 2.30
CA ALA A 199 14.97 32.43 1.03
C ALA A 199 13.90 32.64 -0.06
N ALA A 200 14.35 32.82 -1.30
CA ALA A 200 13.45 33.03 -2.44
C ALA A 200 12.57 31.80 -2.67
N PRO A 201 11.28 31.94 -3.04
CA PRO A 201 10.42 30.79 -3.31
C PRO A 201 10.97 29.87 -4.41
N ILE A 202 10.87 28.56 -4.20
CA ILE A 202 11.11 27.52 -5.22
C ILE A 202 9.82 26.71 -5.42
N ASP A 203 8.99 27.20 -6.35
CA ASP A 203 7.67 26.63 -6.62
C ASP A 203 7.66 25.78 -7.89
N TYR A 204 6.76 24.80 -7.92
CA TYR A 204 6.63 23.80 -9.00
C TYR A 204 5.38 24.02 -9.89
N THR A 205 4.65 25.11 -9.71
CA THR A 205 3.49 25.44 -10.54
C THR A 205 3.92 25.84 -11.96
N PRO A 206 3.05 25.71 -12.98
CA PRO A 206 3.38 26.14 -14.35
C PRO A 206 3.86 27.58 -14.46
N ALA A 207 3.25 28.50 -13.70
CA ALA A 207 3.66 29.90 -13.68
C ALA A 207 5.07 30.07 -13.07
N ALA A 208 5.42 29.31 -12.04
CA ALA A 208 6.74 29.34 -11.42
C ALA A 208 7.83 28.77 -12.34
N VAL A 209 7.59 27.61 -12.95
CA VAL A 209 8.50 27.00 -13.91
C VAL A 209 8.74 27.91 -15.11
N GLN A 210 7.68 28.56 -15.62
CA GLN A 210 7.81 29.50 -16.73
C GLN A 210 8.71 30.71 -16.40
N LYS A 211 8.67 31.19 -15.15
CA LYS A 211 9.56 32.28 -14.69
C LYS A 211 11.03 31.83 -14.57
N GLN A 212 11.31 30.54 -14.43
CA GLN A 212 12.66 29.98 -14.26
C GLN A 212 13.28 29.41 -15.56
N GLY A 213 12.70 29.70 -16.72
CA GLY A 213 13.23 29.27 -18.02
C GLY A 213 12.29 28.40 -18.85
N GLY A 214 11.11 28.05 -18.31
CA GLY A 214 10.07 27.33 -19.05
C GLY A 214 10.25 25.82 -19.11
N TYR A 215 9.25 25.16 -19.71
CA TYR A 215 9.21 23.71 -19.88
C TYR A 215 10.04 23.23 -21.09
N ARG A 216 10.47 21.97 -21.04
CA ARG A 216 11.05 21.27 -22.20
C ARG A 216 10.00 21.19 -23.33
N THR A 217 10.45 21.37 -24.57
CA THR A 217 9.57 21.44 -25.76
C THR A 217 9.78 20.29 -26.74
N ASP A 218 10.62 19.31 -26.39
CA ASP A 218 11.03 18.19 -27.24
C ASP A 218 10.28 16.87 -26.94
N LEU A 219 9.39 16.86 -25.94
CA LEU A 219 8.55 15.71 -25.62
C LEU A 219 7.47 15.51 -26.69
N LYS A 220 7.54 14.37 -27.38
CA LYS A 220 6.53 13.95 -28.37
C LYS A 220 5.44 13.11 -27.69
N PRO A 221 4.16 13.23 -28.07
CA PRO A 221 3.08 12.43 -27.49
C PRO A 221 3.28 10.92 -27.71
N ILE A 222 2.93 10.14 -26.70
CA ILE A 222 2.79 8.67 -26.78
C ILE A 222 1.32 8.35 -26.51
N ASN A 223 0.61 7.82 -27.52
CA ASN A 223 -0.81 7.50 -27.41
C ASN A 223 -1.00 6.00 -27.15
N ILE A 224 -1.82 5.66 -26.16
CA ILE A 224 -2.18 4.27 -25.82
C ILE A 224 -3.67 4.10 -26.14
N THR A 225 -4.01 3.18 -27.05
CA THR A 225 -5.39 2.95 -27.51
C THR A 225 -5.74 1.47 -27.51
N GLN A 226 -7.01 1.16 -27.22
CA GLN A 226 -7.58 -0.19 -27.29
C GLN A 226 -8.84 -0.16 -28.16
N PRO A 227 -8.71 -0.20 -29.50
CA PRO A 227 -9.81 0.06 -30.43
C PRO A 227 -10.93 -1.00 -30.38
N GLN A 228 -10.65 -2.18 -29.82
CA GLN A 228 -11.62 -3.28 -29.65
C GLN A 228 -12.08 -3.44 -28.19
N GLY A 229 -11.80 -2.45 -27.34
CA GLY A 229 -12.08 -2.50 -25.91
C GLY A 229 -11.00 -3.22 -25.10
N VAL A 230 -11.28 -3.38 -23.81
CA VAL A 230 -10.41 -4.07 -22.85
C VAL A 230 -10.68 -5.57 -22.84
N SER A 231 -9.72 -6.32 -22.28
CA SER A 231 -9.73 -7.80 -22.24
C SER A 231 -10.12 -8.34 -20.87
N PHE A 232 -10.32 -7.46 -19.89
CA PHE A 232 -10.93 -7.80 -18.62
C PHE A 232 -12.43 -7.59 -18.69
N ALA A 233 -13.18 -8.39 -17.95
CA ALA A 233 -14.61 -8.23 -17.75
C ALA A 233 -14.90 -7.92 -16.28
N MET A 234 -15.92 -7.12 -16.03
CA MET A 234 -16.40 -6.76 -14.70
C MET A 234 -17.83 -7.24 -14.52
N ALA A 235 -18.11 -7.92 -13.41
CA ALA A 235 -19.45 -8.24 -12.93
C ALA A 235 -19.62 -7.60 -11.54
N GLY A 236 -20.14 -6.38 -11.49
CA GLY A 236 -20.09 -5.56 -10.27
C GLY A 236 -18.63 -5.28 -9.90
N ARG A 237 -18.17 -5.84 -8.77
CA ARG A 237 -16.77 -5.73 -8.30
C ARG A 237 -15.95 -7.00 -8.51
N GLU A 238 -16.52 -8.03 -9.13
CA GLU A 238 -15.76 -9.21 -9.55
C GLU A 238 -15.14 -8.95 -10.93
N ILE A 239 -13.85 -9.29 -11.07
CA ILE A 239 -13.09 -9.12 -12.29
C ILE A 239 -12.62 -10.46 -12.83
N SER A 240 -12.69 -10.63 -14.15
CA SER A 240 -12.11 -11.77 -14.88
C SER A 240 -11.12 -11.25 -15.93
N TRP A 241 -9.89 -11.74 -15.92
CA TRP A 241 -8.86 -11.33 -16.89
C TRP A 241 -7.78 -12.40 -17.05
N GLN A 242 -7.52 -12.87 -18.28
CA GLN A 242 -6.40 -13.79 -18.57
C GLN A 242 -6.29 -14.95 -17.54
N ASN A 243 -7.39 -15.68 -17.34
CA ASN A 243 -7.59 -16.76 -16.35
C ASN A 243 -7.69 -16.35 -14.88
N TRP A 244 -7.33 -15.11 -14.50
CA TRP A 244 -7.57 -14.59 -13.16
C TRP A 244 -9.04 -14.32 -12.90
N ASN A 245 -9.50 -14.61 -11.67
CA ASN A 245 -10.77 -14.15 -11.14
C ASN A 245 -10.62 -13.74 -9.68
N PHE A 246 -11.15 -12.57 -9.31
CA PHE A 246 -11.15 -12.06 -7.94
C PHE A 246 -12.17 -10.93 -7.73
N HIS A 247 -12.41 -10.56 -6.48
CA HIS A 247 -13.25 -9.45 -6.06
C HIS A 247 -12.39 -8.23 -5.66
N ILE A 248 -12.82 -7.03 -6.05
CA ILE A 248 -12.17 -5.75 -5.73
C ILE A 248 -12.99 -4.99 -4.67
N GLY A 249 -12.61 -5.21 -3.40
CA GLY A 249 -13.12 -4.49 -2.24
C GLY A 249 -12.42 -3.14 -2.02
N PHE A 250 -13.00 -2.35 -1.12
CA PHE A 250 -12.42 -1.09 -0.67
C PHE A 250 -12.94 -0.74 0.73
N ASN A 251 -12.08 -0.27 1.64
CA ASN A 251 -12.51 0.25 2.93
C ASN A 251 -11.75 1.51 3.35
N TYR A 252 -12.18 2.12 4.44
CA TYR A 252 -11.65 3.40 4.91
C TYR A 252 -10.17 3.35 5.31
N ARG A 253 -9.69 2.19 5.74
CA ARG A 253 -8.38 2.00 6.36
C ARG A 253 -7.33 1.52 5.38
N GLU A 254 -7.56 0.39 4.73
CA GLU A 254 -6.62 -0.28 3.82
C GLU A 254 -6.66 0.31 2.41
N GLY A 255 -7.78 0.97 2.07
CA GLY A 255 -8.10 1.24 0.67
C GLY A 255 -8.47 -0.06 -0.04
N ILE A 256 -7.80 -0.40 -1.14
CA ILE A 256 -8.06 -1.60 -1.95
C ILE A 256 -7.82 -2.88 -1.15
N VAL A 257 -8.80 -3.78 -1.21
CA VAL A 257 -8.71 -5.15 -0.67
C VAL A 257 -9.09 -6.13 -1.77
N LEU A 258 -8.19 -7.05 -2.12
CA LEU A 258 -8.45 -8.06 -3.15
C LEU A 258 -8.82 -9.38 -2.49
N SER A 259 -9.94 -9.97 -2.91
CA SER A 259 -10.49 -11.17 -2.25
C SER A 259 -10.82 -12.27 -3.24
N ASN A 260 -10.82 -13.52 -2.76
CA ASN A 260 -11.12 -14.73 -3.53
C ASN A 260 -10.32 -14.81 -4.84
N ILE A 261 -8.99 -14.66 -4.73
CA ILE A 261 -8.09 -14.69 -5.87
C ILE A 261 -7.89 -16.13 -6.34
N THR A 262 -8.30 -16.39 -7.57
CA THR A 262 -8.22 -17.70 -8.22
C THR A 262 -7.64 -17.59 -9.63
N TYR A 263 -7.15 -18.72 -10.13
CA TYR A 263 -6.66 -18.87 -11.50
C TYR A 263 -7.34 -20.06 -12.17
N ASN A 264 -7.88 -19.87 -13.37
CA ASN A 264 -8.45 -20.93 -14.19
C ASN A 264 -7.34 -21.68 -14.95
N ASP A 265 -6.86 -22.78 -14.38
CA ASP A 265 -5.90 -23.68 -14.99
C ASP A 265 -6.62 -24.69 -15.89
N LYS A 266 -6.84 -24.30 -17.15
CA LYS A 266 -7.41 -25.15 -18.22
C LYS A 266 -8.74 -25.81 -17.83
N GLY A 267 -9.65 -25.03 -17.25
CA GLY A 267 -10.96 -25.48 -16.79
C GLY A 267 -11.02 -25.82 -15.30
N THR A 268 -9.86 -25.93 -14.62
CA THR A 268 -9.79 -26.13 -13.17
C THR A 268 -9.55 -24.78 -12.49
N VAL A 269 -10.55 -24.25 -11.79
CA VAL A 269 -10.38 -23.03 -10.99
C VAL A 269 -9.62 -23.39 -9.72
N ARG A 270 -8.44 -22.81 -9.55
CA ARG A 270 -7.54 -23.09 -8.42
C ARG A 270 -7.39 -21.85 -7.55
N PRO A 271 -7.60 -21.95 -6.23
CA PRO A 271 -7.45 -20.81 -5.34
C PRO A 271 -5.96 -20.47 -5.12
N ILE A 272 -5.69 -19.19 -4.88
CA ILE A 272 -4.35 -18.66 -4.61
C ILE A 272 -4.36 -17.92 -3.27
N PHE A 273 -5.17 -16.87 -3.14
CA PHE A 273 -5.30 -16.09 -1.90
C PHE A 273 -6.77 -15.83 -1.59
N TYR A 274 -7.17 -16.00 -0.33
CA TYR A 274 -8.50 -15.61 0.14
C TYR A 274 -8.63 -14.09 0.25
N ARG A 275 -7.61 -13.41 0.76
CA ARG A 275 -7.57 -11.94 0.95
C ARG A 275 -6.15 -11.40 0.83
N LEU A 276 -5.98 -10.25 0.17
CA LEU A 276 -4.70 -9.59 -0.05
C LEU A 276 -4.88 -8.06 0.08
N SER A 277 -4.11 -7.42 0.97
CA SER A 277 -4.19 -5.98 1.23
C SER A 277 -2.93 -5.42 1.89
N LEU A 278 -2.80 -4.09 1.90
CA LEU A 278 -1.90 -3.38 2.82
C LEU A 278 -2.66 -3.14 4.12
N ALA A 279 -2.19 -3.73 5.22
CA ALA A 279 -2.93 -3.72 6.48
C ALA A 279 -2.48 -2.62 7.45
N GLU A 280 -1.26 -2.13 7.31
CA GLU A 280 -0.73 -1.00 8.07
C GLU A 280 0.50 -0.40 7.39
N MET A 281 0.90 0.79 7.83
CA MET A 281 2.25 1.31 7.59
C MET A 281 2.76 2.08 8.80
N VAL A 282 4.07 2.36 8.84
CA VAL A 282 4.67 3.28 9.81
C VAL A 282 5.77 4.10 9.14
N VAL A 283 5.80 5.40 9.40
CA VAL A 283 6.76 6.36 8.83
C VAL A 283 7.64 6.99 9.92
N PRO A 284 8.57 6.24 10.55
CA PRO A 284 9.34 6.75 11.67
C PRO A 284 10.45 7.71 11.24
N TYR A 285 10.46 8.90 11.82
CA TYR A 285 11.53 9.89 11.63
C TYR A 285 12.69 9.68 12.62
N GLY A 286 13.90 9.97 12.15
CA GLY A 286 15.16 9.68 12.84
C GLY A 286 15.78 10.85 13.62
N ASN A 287 15.12 12.01 13.72
CA ASN A 287 15.64 13.12 14.52
C ASN A 287 15.25 12.95 16.00
N PRO A 288 16.21 12.84 16.94
CA PRO A 288 15.93 12.62 18.35
C PRO A 288 15.52 13.88 19.13
N GLU A 289 15.63 15.08 18.55
CA GLU A 289 15.25 16.31 19.25
C GLU A 289 13.74 16.38 19.46
N HIS A 290 13.31 16.81 20.66
CA HIS A 290 11.89 17.00 20.95
C HIS A 290 11.32 18.17 20.12
N PRO A 291 10.14 18.05 19.50
CA PRO A 291 9.17 16.96 19.65
C PRO A 291 9.20 15.88 18.55
N HIS A 292 10.27 15.77 17.76
CA HIS A 292 10.29 14.98 16.54
C HIS A 292 10.14 13.46 16.77
N GLN A 293 10.34 12.96 17.99
CA GLN A 293 10.04 11.58 18.35
C GLN A 293 8.56 11.22 18.12
N ARG A 294 7.65 12.20 18.06
CA ARG A 294 6.22 12.00 17.76
C ARG A 294 5.91 11.82 16.28
N LYS A 295 6.88 12.05 15.38
CA LYS A 295 6.74 11.84 13.93
C LYS A 295 7.05 10.38 13.60
N HIS A 296 6.04 9.53 13.71
CA HIS A 296 6.08 8.11 13.33
C HIS A 296 4.69 7.64 12.94
N ALA A 297 4.09 8.34 11.99
CA ALA A 297 2.70 8.16 11.61
C ALA A 297 2.42 6.73 11.16
N PHE A 298 1.32 6.15 11.63
CA PHE A 298 0.77 4.91 11.13
C PHE A 298 -0.34 5.25 10.16
N ASP A 299 0.00 5.64 8.93
CA ASP A 299 -0.94 6.38 8.08
C ASP A 299 -2.25 5.63 7.82
N LEU A 300 -2.20 4.30 7.68
CA LEU A 300 -3.42 3.49 7.54
C LEU A 300 -4.22 3.49 8.84
N GLY A 301 -3.62 3.17 9.99
CA GLY A 301 -4.31 3.10 11.28
C GLY A 301 -4.69 4.43 11.92
N GLU A 302 -4.02 5.53 11.58
CA GLU A 302 -4.22 6.86 12.15
C GLU A 302 -5.00 7.81 11.23
N TYR A 303 -5.04 7.59 9.91
CA TYR A 303 -5.78 8.44 8.96
C TYR A 303 -6.63 7.67 7.94
N GLY A 304 -6.11 6.53 7.45
CA GLY A 304 -6.82 5.60 6.58
C GLY A 304 -6.56 5.86 5.09
N ALA A 305 -5.95 4.89 4.40
CA ALA A 305 -5.64 4.98 2.97
C ALA A 305 -6.90 5.16 2.11
N GLY A 306 -8.05 4.67 2.57
CA GLY A 306 -9.34 4.92 1.93
C GLY A 306 -9.85 6.34 2.15
N TYR A 307 -9.80 6.86 3.38
CA TYR A 307 -10.21 8.24 3.68
C TYR A 307 -9.34 9.30 3.01
N MET A 308 -8.05 9.01 2.84
CA MET A 308 -7.03 9.84 2.18
C MET A 308 -6.98 9.66 0.65
N THR A 309 -7.75 8.73 0.08
CA THR A 309 -7.67 8.42 -1.35
C THR A 309 -8.09 9.62 -2.20
N ASN A 310 -7.39 9.85 -3.30
CA ASN A 310 -7.69 10.89 -4.27
C ASN A 310 -8.82 10.44 -5.21
N SER A 311 -9.46 11.42 -5.85
CA SER A 311 -10.27 11.17 -7.05
C SER A 311 -9.39 11.18 -8.28
N LEU A 312 -9.19 10.00 -8.90
CA LEU A 312 -8.26 9.84 -10.01
C LEU A 312 -8.86 10.35 -11.33
N ALA A 313 -8.09 11.15 -12.07
CA ALA A 313 -8.53 11.78 -13.30
C ALA A 313 -8.09 11.00 -14.55
N LEU A 314 -9.01 10.85 -15.51
CA LEU A 314 -8.77 10.19 -16.79
C LEU A 314 -7.66 10.91 -17.59
N GLY A 315 -6.62 10.16 -17.95
CA GLY A 315 -5.51 10.67 -18.77
C GLY A 315 -4.42 11.40 -18.00
N CYS A 316 -4.56 11.58 -16.69
CA CYS A 316 -3.54 12.13 -15.80
C CYS A 316 -2.92 11.02 -14.93
N ASP A 317 -3.69 10.49 -13.97
CA ASP A 317 -3.20 9.49 -13.02
C ASP A 317 -3.16 8.07 -13.61
N CYS A 318 -4.11 7.78 -14.50
CA CYS A 318 -4.23 6.50 -15.19
C CYS A 318 -4.43 6.74 -16.70
N LYS A 319 -3.59 6.10 -17.53
CA LYS A 319 -3.50 6.36 -18.98
C LYS A 319 -3.89 5.13 -19.80
N GLY A 320 -4.81 5.31 -20.75
CA GLY A 320 -5.32 4.23 -21.61
C GLY A 320 -6.83 4.10 -21.52
N ALA A 321 -7.36 2.88 -21.68
CA ALA A 321 -8.78 2.59 -21.45
C ALA A 321 -8.98 2.20 -19.99
N ILE A 322 -9.64 3.08 -19.21
CA ILE A 322 -9.72 2.97 -17.75
C ILE A 322 -11.15 2.66 -17.30
N HIS A 323 -11.31 1.70 -16.40
CA HIS A 323 -12.52 1.49 -15.61
C HIS A 323 -12.31 2.01 -14.18
N TYR A 324 -13.29 2.69 -13.61
CA TYR A 324 -13.18 3.30 -12.29
C TYR A 324 -14.21 2.73 -11.32
N LEU A 325 -13.83 2.65 -10.04
CA LEU A 325 -14.74 2.39 -8.94
C LEU A 325 -14.70 3.55 -7.93
N ASP A 326 -15.86 3.90 -7.40
CA ASP A 326 -16.02 4.92 -6.36
C ASP A 326 -15.85 4.31 -4.95
N ALA A 327 -15.64 5.19 -3.96
CA ALA A 327 -15.65 4.85 -2.54
C ALA A 327 -16.66 5.74 -1.78
N GLU A 328 -17.32 5.17 -0.78
CA GLU A 328 -18.38 5.85 -0.01
C GLU A 328 -18.11 5.69 1.49
N PHE A 329 -18.25 6.78 2.24
CA PHE A 329 -17.86 6.87 3.63
C PHE A 329 -18.82 7.76 4.43
N PRO A 330 -18.95 7.58 5.75
CA PRO A 330 -19.69 8.52 6.58
C PRO A 330 -18.95 9.86 6.67
N THR A 331 -19.70 10.95 6.78
CA THR A 331 -19.21 12.23 7.33
C THR A 331 -19.39 12.23 8.84
N ARG A 332 -18.71 13.12 9.55
CA ARG A 332 -18.78 13.19 11.02
C ARG A 332 -20.19 13.42 11.56
N ASN A 333 -21.01 14.15 10.82
CA ASN A 333 -22.39 14.48 11.18
C ASN A 333 -23.44 13.48 10.67
N GLY A 334 -23.03 12.31 10.13
CA GLY A 334 -23.96 11.26 9.72
C GLY A 334 -24.57 11.45 8.33
N ALA A 335 -23.86 12.10 7.41
CA ALA A 335 -24.15 12.04 5.98
C ALA A 335 -23.19 11.07 5.27
N VAL A 336 -23.29 10.93 3.95
CA VAL A 336 -22.38 10.13 3.13
C VAL A 336 -21.53 11.03 2.24
N ARG A 337 -20.21 10.80 2.25
CA ARG A 337 -19.25 11.38 1.31
C ARG A 337 -18.87 10.32 0.28
N THR A 338 -18.95 10.68 -0.99
CA THR A 338 -18.45 9.84 -2.10
C THR A 338 -17.13 10.40 -2.62
N ILE A 339 -16.11 9.56 -2.69
CA ILE A 339 -14.88 9.83 -3.43
C ILE A 339 -15.02 9.17 -4.79
N LYS A 340 -15.22 9.99 -5.83
CA LYS A 340 -15.36 9.53 -7.21
C LYS A 340 -14.03 9.02 -7.72
N ASN A 341 -14.04 7.97 -8.54
CA ASN A 341 -12.84 7.47 -9.21
C ASN A 341 -11.71 7.11 -8.22
N ALA A 342 -12.06 6.54 -7.05
CA ALA A 342 -11.10 6.19 -6.01
C ALA A 342 -10.12 5.09 -6.45
N ILE A 343 -10.59 4.17 -7.31
CA ILE A 343 -9.80 3.07 -7.87
C ILE A 343 -9.82 3.20 -9.39
N CYS A 344 -8.66 3.07 -10.03
CA CYS A 344 -8.56 2.89 -11.48
C CYS A 344 -8.10 1.48 -11.82
N ILE A 345 -8.71 0.91 -12.87
CA ILE A 345 -8.49 -0.46 -13.34
C ILE A 345 -8.22 -0.39 -14.84
N HIS A 346 -7.08 -0.92 -15.28
CA HIS A 346 -6.70 -0.96 -16.69
C HIS A 346 -5.68 -2.05 -16.97
N GLU A 347 -5.43 -2.33 -18.24
CA GLU A 347 -4.37 -3.26 -18.66
C GLU A 347 -3.35 -2.55 -19.53
N GLU A 348 -2.08 -2.93 -19.38
CA GLU A 348 -0.95 -2.35 -20.09
C GLU A 348 -0.15 -3.42 -20.81
N ASP A 349 0.56 -3.02 -21.87
CA ASP A 349 1.65 -3.81 -22.41
C ASP A 349 2.76 -3.98 -21.35
N SER A 350 3.34 -5.17 -21.29
CA SER A 350 4.40 -5.51 -20.34
C SER A 350 5.66 -6.05 -21.05
N GLY A 351 5.88 -5.63 -22.30
CA GLY A 351 7.04 -6.06 -23.09
C GLY A 351 6.94 -7.50 -23.57
N ILE A 352 8.05 -8.25 -23.49
CA ILE A 352 8.12 -9.65 -23.93
C ILE A 352 7.68 -10.57 -22.79
N LEU A 353 6.69 -11.44 -23.06
CA LEU A 353 6.29 -12.50 -22.14
C LEU A 353 7.24 -13.68 -22.23
N PHE A 354 7.51 -14.15 -23.45
CA PHE A 354 8.57 -15.11 -23.74
C PHE A 354 9.04 -14.99 -25.19
N LYS A 355 10.27 -15.44 -25.43
CA LYS A 355 10.88 -15.50 -26.76
C LYS A 355 11.91 -16.62 -26.82
N HIS A 356 11.99 -17.31 -27.96
CA HIS A 356 13.10 -18.21 -28.28
C HIS A 356 13.41 -18.17 -29.78
N THR A 357 14.69 -18.30 -30.13
CA THR A 357 15.17 -18.37 -31.51
C THR A 357 16.18 -19.52 -31.62
N ASP A 358 16.01 -20.41 -32.59
CA ASP A 358 17.01 -21.44 -32.90
C ASP A 358 18.05 -20.87 -33.86
N PHE A 359 19.33 -20.90 -33.46
CA PHE A 359 20.43 -20.38 -34.27
C PHE A 359 20.71 -21.20 -35.54
N ARG A 360 20.17 -22.42 -35.65
CA ARG A 360 20.45 -23.32 -36.78
C ARG A 360 19.72 -22.91 -38.05
N ASP A 361 18.53 -22.34 -37.90
CA ASP A 361 17.64 -22.01 -39.02
C ASP A 361 16.91 -20.66 -38.83
N ASP A 362 17.20 -19.92 -37.76
CA ASP A 362 16.53 -18.67 -37.39
C ASP A 362 15.01 -18.81 -37.18
N SER A 363 14.52 -20.03 -36.93
CA SER A 363 13.15 -20.25 -36.45
C SER A 363 12.97 -19.56 -35.10
N VAL A 364 11.82 -18.92 -34.89
CA VAL A 364 11.59 -18.02 -33.75
C VAL A 364 10.14 -18.06 -33.32
N ILE A 365 9.93 -17.97 -32.02
CA ILE A 365 8.65 -17.67 -31.41
C ILE A 365 8.82 -16.48 -30.45
N VAL A 366 7.89 -15.52 -30.50
CA VAL A 366 7.83 -14.40 -29.57
C VAL A 366 6.39 -14.09 -29.22
N THR A 367 6.13 -13.91 -27.93
CA THR A 367 4.83 -13.53 -27.38
C THR A 367 5.01 -12.31 -26.50
N ARG A 368 4.21 -11.28 -26.74
CA ARG A 368 4.16 -10.08 -25.87
C ARG A 368 3.37 -10.34 -24.61
N GLY A 369 3.77 -9.69 -23.52
CA GLY A 369 3.11 -9.77 -22.23
C GLY A 369 2.17 -8.61 -22.01
N ARG A 370 1.14 -8.85 -21.20
CA ARG A 370 0.22 -7.84 -20.69
C ARG A 370 0.11 -7.98 -19.19
N LYS A 371 -0.16 -6.87 -18.52
CA LYS A 371 -0.42 -6.81 -17.09
C LYS A 371 -1.73 -6.07 -16.83
N LEU A 372 -2.50 -6.52 -15.86
CA LEU A 372 -3.66 -5.84 -15.31
C LEU A 372 -3.22 -5.04 -14.08
N ILE A 373 -3.66 -3.79 -13.96
CA ILE A 373 -3.32 -2.89 -12.86
C ILE A 373 -4.61 -2.45 -12.18
N ILE A 374 -4.65 -2.55 -10.85
CA ILE A 374 -5.67 -1.98 -9.98
C ILE A 374 -4.96 -1.00 -9.05
N GLN A 375 -5.25 0.30 -9.19
CA GLN A 375 -4.50 1.36 -8.53
C GLN A 375 -5.41 2.27 -7.71
N GLN A 376 -4.88 2.72 -6.57
CA GLN A 376 -5.32 3.94 -5.88
C GLN A 376 -4.12 4.87 -5.67
N ILE A 377 -4.40 6.16 -5.46
CA ILE A 377 -3.42 7.13 -4.95
C ILE A 377 -4.04 7.77 -3.71
N PHE A 378 -3.31 7.83 -2.61
CA PHE A 378 -3.75 8.53 -1.41
C PHE A 378 -2.70 9.55 -0.93
N THR A 379 -3.19 10.65 -0.37
CA THR A 379 -2.37 11.77 0.12
C THR A 379 -2.38 11.79 1.65
N ALA A 380 -1.22 11.56 2.27
CA ALA A 380 -1.01 11.72 3.70
C ALA A 380 -0.30 13.07 3.95
N ALA A 381 -1.08 14.14 4.02
CA ALA A 381 -0.61 15.52 4.11
C ALA A 381 0.42 15.88 3.02
N ASN A 382 1.71 15.74 3.32
CA ASN A 382 2.81 16.08 2.42
C ASN A 382 3.16 14.99 1.41
N TYR A 383 2.88 13.72 1.68
CA TYR A 383 3.25 12.60 0.81
C TYR A 383 2.08 12.06 -0.01
N GLU A 384 2.40 11.59 -1.22
CA GLU A 384 1.51 10.78 -2.06
C GLU A 384 2.04 9.35 -2.19
N TYR A 385 1.13 8.39 -2.03
CA TYR A 385 1.40 6.97 -2.21
C TYR A 385 0.50 6.42 -3.32
N ALA A 386 1.10 6.09 -4.48
CA ALA A 386 0.38 5.35 -5.51
C ALA A 386 0.58 3.84 -5.31
N VAL A 387 -0.48 3.17 -4.87
CA VAL A 387 -0.50 1.73 -4.61
C VAL A 387 -1.09 1.02 -5.82
N GLN A 388 -0.28 0.17 -6.45
CA GLN A 388 -0.66 -0.63 -7.61
C GLN A 388 -0.65 -2.13 -7.26
N TRP A 389 -1.74 -2.81 -7.60
CA TRP A 389 -1.82 -4.27 -7.61
C TRP A 389 -1.75 -4.75 -9.05
N ILE A 390 -0.65 -5.41 -9.41
CA ILE A 390 -0.36 -5.79 -10.79
C ILE A 390 -0.50 -7.31 -10.95
N PHE A 391 -1.31 -7.76 -11.89
CA PHE A 391 -1.47 -9.19 -12.23
C PHE A 391 -0.87 -9.46 -13.59
N HIS A 392 -0.02 -10.49 -13.68
CA HIS A 392 0.67 -10.88 -14.90
C HIS A 392 0.06 -12.15 -15.51
N GLN A 393 0.20 -12.32 -16.82
CA GLN A 393 -0.29 -13.53 -17.52
C GLN A 393 0.41 -14.81 -17.03
N ASP A 394 1.65 -14.72 -16.55
CA ASP A 394 2.43 -15.87 -16.04
C ASP A 394 1.99 -16.38 -14.65
N GLY A 395 0.93 -15.80 -14.10
CA GLY A 395 0.43 -16.13 -12.76
C GLY A 395 1.10 -15.33 -11.64
N THR A 396 2.02 -14.41 -11.93
CA THR A 396 2.65 -13.53 -10.93
C THR A 396 1.69 -12.41 -10.49
N ILE A 397 1.68 -12.13 -9.19
CA ILE A 397 1.09 -10.92 -8.61
C ILE A 397 2.23 -10.01 -8.13
N GLN A 398 2.19 -8.73 -8.49
CA GLN A 398 3.21 -7.74 -8.19
C GLN A 398 2.56 -6.51 -7.55
N PRO A 399 2.56 -6.42 -6.21
CA PRO A 399 2.35 -5.15 -5.53
C PRO A 399 3.49 -4.17 -5.84
N GLU A 400 3.14 -2.93 -6.14
CA GLU A 400 4.07 -1.81 -6.35
C GLU A 400 3.54 -0.57 -5.63
N ILE A 401 4.42 0.14 -4.93
CA ILE A 401 4.15 1.42 -4.31
C ILE A 401 5.09 2.45 -4.92
N LYS A 402 4.56 3.61 -5.31
CA LYS A 402 5.35 4.75 -5.77
C LYS A 402 5.20 5.86 -4.74
N LEU A 403 6.31 6.25 -4.14
CA LEU A 403 6.38 7.38 -3.23
C LEU A 403 6.65 8.64 -4.05
N THR A 404 5.83 9.67 -3.89
CA THR A 404 6.06 11.01 -4.46
C THR A 404 5.42 12.04 -3.53
N GLY A 405 5.28 13.28 -3.97
CA GLY A 405 4.83 14.37 -3.11
C GLY A 405 5.99 15.15 -2.54
N ILE A 406 5.85 15.64 -1.33
CA ILE A 406 6.75 16.63 -0.75
C ILE A 406 7.32 16.10 0.56
N LEU A 407 8.61 16.33 0.78
CA LEU A 407 9.27 15.99 2.04
C LEU A 407 8.59 16.67 3.23
N ASN A 408 8.50 15.98 4.36
CA ASN A 408 8.24 16.65 5.64
C ASN A 408 9.47 17.49 6.02
N THR A 409 9.27 18.77 6.30
CA THR A 409 10.36 19.71 6.58
C THR A 409 10.21 20.39 7.94
N TYR A 410 11.35 20.78 8.50
CA TYR A 410 11.47 21.57 9.71
C TYR A 410 12.45 22.73 9.52
N ALA A 411 12.27 23.80 10.27
CA ALA A 411 13.11 25.00 10.17
C ALA A 411 14.55 24.69 10.57
N MET A 412 15.51 25.37 9.92
CA MET A 412 16.90 25.42 10.39
C MET A 412 17.50 26.82 10.23
N ASN A 413 18.41 27.18 11.13
CA ASN A 413 19.19 28.41 11.04
C ASN A 413 20.32 28.28 9.98
N PRO A 414 20.79 29.40 9.41
CA PRO A 414 21.97 29.39 8.56
C PRO A 414 23.20 28.79 9.26
N GLY A 415 23.81 27.78 8.64
CA GLY A 415 24.98 27.09 9.20
C GLY A 415 24.68 26.15 10.36
N GLU A 416 23.41 25.90 10.70
CA GLU A 416 23.04 24.88 11.67
C GLU A 416 23.43 23.49 11.18
N ASP A 417 23.98 22.66 12.07
CA ASP A 417 24.37 21.28 11.76
C ASP A 417 23.16 20.34 11.97
N THR A 418 22.81 19.54 10.96
CA THR A 418 21.74 18.53 11.04
C THR A 418 22.15 17.31 11.87
N LYS A 419 23.42 17.20 12.27
CA LYS A 419 24.02 16.12 13.05
C LYS A 419 23.84 14.74 12.41
N GLY A 420 23.64 14.70 11.09
CA GLY A 420 23.37 13.48 10.33
C GLY A 420 21.93 12.96 10.42
N TRP A 421 21.02 13.67 11.10
CA TRP A 421 19.60 13.27 11.25
C TRP A 421 18.67 13.80 10.14
N GLY A 422 19.23 14.55 9.20
CA GLY A 422 18.51 15.11 8.07
C GLY A 422 19.45 15.83 7.11
N THR A 423 18.86 16.38 6.05
CA THR A 423 19.56 17.08 4.98
C THR A 423 18.97 18.47 4.80
N GLN A 424 19.84 19.47 4.64
CA GLN A 424 19.40 20.79 4.18
C GLN A 424 19.09 20.71 2.68
N VAL A 425 17.83 20.54 2.32
CA VAL A 425 17.38 20.42 0.93
C VAL A 425 17.17 21.77 0.24
N TYR A 426 17.01 22.83 1.03
CA TYR A 426 16.92 24.21 0.59
C TYR A 426 17.37 25.16 1.72
N PRO A 427 17.83 26.40 1.46
CA PRO A 427 18.21 27.32 2.53
C PRO A 427 17.13 27.50 3.62
N GLY A 428 17.46 27.09 4.84
CA GLY A 428 16.57 27.13 6.00
C GLY A 428 15.62 25.93 6.16
N VAL A 429 15.74 24.91 5.30
CA VAL A 429 14.82 23.76 5.23
C VAL A 429 15.58 22.47 5.52
N ASN A 430 15.30 21.87 6.68
CA ASN A 430 15.84 20.57 7.08
C ASN A 430 14.79 19.48 6.86
N ALA A 431 15.10 18.53 5.97
CA ALA A 431 14.30 17.32 5.79
C ALA A 431 14.92 16.17 6.61
N HIS A 432 14.20 15.69 7.62
CA HIS A 432 14.69 14.65 8.52
C HIS A 432 14.71 13.27 7.84
N ASN A 433 15.71 12.44 8.16
CA ASN A 433 15.78 11.05 7.76
C ASN A 433 14.56 10.29 8.28
N HIS A 434 14.03 9.35 7.51
CA HIS A 434 12.87 8.55 7.91
C HIS A 434 12.81 7.22 7.15
N GLN A 435 11.96 6.30 7.61
CA GLN A 435 11.62 5.09 6.86
C GLN A 435 10.17 5.16 6.40
N HIS A 436 9.84 4.45 5.32
CA HIS A 436 8.48 4.14 4.91
C HIS A 436 8.32 2.62 4.97
N LEU A 437 7.66 2.09 6.00
CA LEU A 437 7.51 0.64 6.20
C LEU A 437 6.04 0.24 6.09
N PHE A 438 5.74 -0.73 5.24
CA PHE A 438 4.40 -1.22 4.93
C PHE A 438 4.23 -2.65 5.42
N CYS A 439 3.03 -3.00 5.88
CA CYS A 439 2.66 -4.37 6.22
C CYS A 439 1.70 -4.94 5.19
N LEU A 440 2.19 -5.82 4.32
CA LEU A 440 1.36 -6.62 3.42
C LEU A 440 0.72 -7.78 4.20
N ARG A 441 -0.60 -7.86 4.19
CA ARG A 441 -1.36 -8.99 4.74
C ARG A 441 -1.78 -9.90 3.60
N ILE A 442 -1.32 -11.15 3.65
CA ILE A 442 -1.70 -12.22 2.73
C ILE A 442 -2.44 -13.27 3.54
N ASP A 443 -3.70 -13.51 3.21
CA ASP A 443 -4.48 -14.64 3.70
C ASP A 443 -4.49 -15.72 2.61
N PRO A 444 -3.54 -16.67 2.64
CA PRO A 444 -3.35 -17.60 1.56
C PRO A 444 -4.41 -18.68 1.48
N ASN A 445 -4.62 -19.15 0.26
CA ASN A 445 -5.48 -20.28 -0.07
C ASN A 445 -4.85 -21.07 -1.23
N VAL A 446 -3.53 -21.26 -1.19
CA VAL A 446 -2.74 -21.77 -2.31
C VAL A 446 -3.13 -23.22 -2.58
N ASP A 447 -3.86 -23.46 -3.67
CA ASP A 447 -4.41 -24.77 -4.04
C ASP A 447 -5.22 -25.46 -2.90
N GLY A 448 -5.75 -24.66 -1.98
CA GLY A 448 -6.52 -25.06 -0.80
C GLY A 448 -6.17 -24.25 0.46
N PRO A 449 -7.02 -24.33 1.51
CA PRO A 449 -6.99 -23.40 2.64
C PRO A 449 -5.93 -23.71 3.70
N ARG A 450 -5.28 -24.88 3.62
CA ARG A 450 -4.22 -25.28 4.55
C ARG A 450 -2.87 -25.08 3.88
N ASN A 451 -2.07 -24.18 4.43
CA ASN A 451 -0.78 -23.83 3.85
C ASN A 451 0.33 -23.87 4.92
N THR A 452 1.57 -24.04 4.46
CA THR A 452 2.79 -24.00 5.27
C THR A 452 3.74 -22.99 4.64
N VAL A 453 4.41 -22.20 5.47
CA VAL A 453 5.39 -21.22 5.01
C VAL A 453 6.80 -21.80 5.15
N PHE A 454 7.62 -21.58 4.14
CA PHE A 454 9.03 -21.95 4.14
C PHE A 454 9.89 -20.74 3.85
N MET A 455 10.95 -20.55 4.64
CA MET A 455 12.04 -19.65 4.32
C MET A 455 13.03 -20.38 3.40
N VAL A 456 13.50 -19.72 2.34
CA VAL A 456 14.37 -20.33 1.33
C VAL A 456 15.62 -19.49 1.13
N ASP A 457 16.77 -20.07 1.43
CA ASP A 457 18.10 -19.49 1.27
C ASP A 457 18.88 -20.17 0.15
N ALA A 458 19.50 -19.40 -0.74
CA ALA A 458 20.53 -19.93 -1.63
C ALA A 458 21.83 -20.12 -0.84
N VAL A 459 22.35 -21.34 -0.80
CA VAL A 459 23.55 -21.69 -0.02
C VAL A 459 24.53 -22.52 -0.85
N PRO A 460 25.85 -22.32 -0.69
CA PRO A 460 26.84 -23.25 -1.25
C PRO A 460 26.70 -24.62 -0.59
N SER A 461 27.21 -25.65 -1.25
CA SER A 461 27.38 -26.97 -0.62
C SER A 461 28.38 -26.88 0.54
N ASP A 462 28.10 -27.57 1.66
CA ASP A 462 29.03 -27.68 2.79
C ASP A 462 30.26 -28.55 2.45
N ALA A 463 30.21 -29.31 1.34
CA ALA A 463 31.31 -30.15 0.90
C ALA A 463 32.48 -29.31 0.33
N PRO A 464 33.74 -29.59 0.74
CA PRO A 464 34.89 -28.78 0.35
C PRO A 464 35.27 -28.98 -1.13
N VAL A 465 35.97 -28.01 -1.70
CA VAL A 465 36.59 -28.14 -3.03
C VAL A 465 37.56 -29.33 -3.02
N GLY A 466 37.50 -30.16 -4.07
CA GLY A 466 38.30 -31.38 -4.19
C GLY A 466 37.67 -32.62 -3.53
N SER A 467 36.55 -32.48 -2.81
CA SER A 467 35.78 -33.64 -2.32
C SER A 467 35.05 -34.37 -3.46
N PRO A 468 34.71 -35.66 -3.31
CA PRO A 468 33.85 -36.36 -4.27
C PRO A 468 32.51 -35.65 -4.53
N GLU A 469 31.94 -35.01 -3.51
CA GLU A 469 30.63 -34.37 -3.55
C GLU A 469 30.65 -32.95 -4.17
N ASN A 470 31.81 -32.29 -4.18
CA ASN A 470 31.96 -30.93 -4.71
C ASN A 470 33.38 -30.67 -5.27
N PHE A 471 33.86 -31.55 -6.14
CA PHE A 471 35.25 -31.57 -6.59
C PHE A 471 35.74 -30.22 -7.14
N TYR A 472 34.90 -29.52 -7.89
CA TYR A 472 35.23 -28.21 -8.48
C TYR A 472 34.69 -27.02 -7.69
N GLY A 473 34.03 -27.23 -6.54
CA GLY A 473 33.54 -26.13 -5.70
C GLY A 473 32.30 -25.40 -6.22
N ASN A 474 31.67 -25.89 -7.28
CA ASN A 474 30.57 -25.20 -7.96
C ASN A 474 29.18 -25.53 -7.42
N ALA A 475 29.06 -26.49 -6.48
CA ALA A 475 27.76 -26.94 -5.99
C ALA A 475 27.11 -25.91 -5.04
N PHE A 476 25.84 -25.62 -5.28
CA PHE A 476 24.97 -24.82 -4.43
C PHE A 476 23.53 -25.37 -4.47
N SER A 477 22.70 -24.99 -3.51
CA SER A 477 21.32 -25.46 -3.39
C SER A 477 20.39 -24.39 -2.81
N ALA A 478 19.09 -24.64 -2.92
CA ALA A 478 18.07 -23.87 -2.20
C ALA A 478 17.73 -24.61 -0.90
N ARG A 479 18.26 -24.13 0.23
CA ARG A 479 17.92 -24.67 1.55
C ARG A 479 16.55 -24.14 1.97
N ARG A 480 15.61 -25.05 2.15
CA ARG A 480 14.21 -24.76 2.49
C ARG A 480 13.97 -25.09 3.96
N THR A 481 13.83 -24.05 4.78
CA THR A 481 13.53 -24.16 6.22
C THR A 481 12.03 -23.99 6.42
N LYS A 482 11.39 -24.98 7.01
CA LYS A 482 9.96 -24.92 7.38
C LYS A 482 9.79 -24.03 8.60
N LEU A 483 8.78 -23.16 8.57
CA LEU A 483 8.36 -22.34 9.72
C LEU A 483 7.12 -23.03 10.31
N ALA A 484 7.27 -23.80 11.38
CA ALA A 484 6.20 -24.67 11.89
C ALA A 484 5.36 -24.01 12.99
N THR A 485 5.90 -22.96 13.63
CA THR A 485 5.23 -22.20 14.69
C THR A 485 5.25 -20.69 14.43
N THR A 486 4.37 -19.95 15.11
CA THR A 486 4.35 -18.48 15.03
C THR A 486 5.70 -17.87 15.42
N GLY A 487 6.42 -18.44 16.40
CA GLY A 487 7.74 -17.98 16.83
C GLY A 487 8.86 -18.25 15.82
N GLU A 488 8.87 -19.43 15.18
CA GLU A 488 9.83 -19.75 14.11
C GLU A 488 9.62 -18.89 12.86
N SER A 489 8.42 -18.34 12.68
CA SER A 489 8.08 -17.54 11.51
C SER A 489 8.75 -16.16 11.47
N LEU A 490 9.16 -15.64 12.63
CA LEU A 490 9.78 -14.34 12.83
C LEU A 490 11.15 -14.29 12.14
N THR A 491 11.16 -13.91 10.87
CA THR A 491 12.34 -14.04 10.01
C THR A 491 12.61 -12.78 9.21
N ASP A 492 13.89 -12.48 9.05
CA ASP A 492 14.37 -11.29 8.36
C ASP A 492 14.95 -11.60 6.98
N TYR A 493 14.93 -10.61 6.09
CA TYR A 493 15.58 -10.71 4.79
C TYR A 493 17.10 -10.81 4.93
N ASN A 494 17.70 -11.65 4.08
CA ASN A 494 19.15 -11.77 3.99
C ASN A 494 19.57 -11.65 2.52
N GLY A 495 20.19 -10.50 2.20
CA GLY A 495 20.71 -10.23 0.86
C GLY A 495 21.85 -11.17 0.45
N ALA A 496 22.63 -11.71 1.40
CA ALA A 496 23.74 -12.61 1.09
C ALA A 496 23.28 -13.98 0.59
N THR A 497 22.08 -14.43 0.98
CA THR A 497 21.48 -15.70 0.53
C THR A 497 20.36 -15.49 -0.49
N SER A 498 20.11 -14.23 -0.90
CA SER A 498 18.97 -13.86 -1.74
C SER A 498 17.66 -14.46 -1.21
N ARG A 499 17.44 -14.34 0.10
CA ARG A 499 16.36 -15.03 0.82
C ARG A 499 15.00 -14.75 0.20
N THR A 500 14.18 -15.80 0.09
CA THR A 500 12.77 -15.73 -0.33
C THR A 500 11.90 -16.52 0.64
N TRP A 501 10.58 -16.34 0.56
CA TRP A 501 9.62 -17.15 1.32
C TRP A 501 8.66 -17.85 0.37
N GLU A 502 8.19 -19.05 0.71
CA GLU A 502 7.24 -19.83 -0.08
C GLU A 502 6.04 -20.21 0.76
N ILE A 503 4.85 -19.82 0.32
CA ILE A 503 3.58 -20.26 0.88
C ILE A 503 3.12 -21.48 0.08
N ALA A 504 2.99 -22.63 0.72
CA ALA A 504 2.84 -23.90 0.01
C ALA A 504 1.74 -24.79 0.60
N ASN A 505 1.05 -25.52 -0.27
CA ASN A 505 0.17 -26.61 0.14
C ASN A 505 0.91 -27.95 -0.01
N THR A 506 1.28 -28.56 1.11
CA THR A 506 2.07 -29.79 1.11
C THR A 506 1.24 -31.05 0.78
N ASP A 507 -0.08 -30.95 0.82
CA ASP A 507 -0.99 -32.03 0.37
C ASP A 507 -1.12 -32.06 -1.17
N LYS A 508 -0.64 -31.03 -1.87
CA LYS A 508 -0.71 -30.88 -3.33
C LYS A 508 0.68 -30.95 -3.95
N LEU A 509 1.10 -32.15 -4.32
CA LEU A 509 2.40 -32.36 -4.95
C LEU A 509 2.31 -32.18 -6.47
N HIS A 510 3.23 -31.40 -7.00
CA HIS A 510 3.39 -31.19 -8.43
C HIS A 510 3.83 -32.49 -9.13
N PRO A 511 3.17 -32.92 -10.21
CA PRO A 511 3.34 -34.25 -10.79
C PRO A 511 4.75 -34.53 -11.35
N TYR A 512 5.50 -33.50 -11.74
CA TYR A 512 6.83 -33.68 -12.34
C TYR A 512 7.98 -33.39 -11.39
N SER A 513 7.83 -32.42 -10.48
CA SER A 513 8.91 -32.02 -9.57
C SER A 513 8.81 -32.70 -8.20
N GLY A 514 7.64 -33.29 -7.88
CA GLY A 514 7.35 -33.86 -6.56
C GLY A 514 7.36 -32.82 -5.43
N LYS A 515 7.37 -31.52 -5.76
CA LYS A 515 7.37 -30.43 -4.77
C LYS A 515 5.94 -29.95 -4.53
N PRO A 516 5.62 -29.45 -3.32
CA PRO A 516 4.37 -28.77 -3.04
C PRO A 516 4.08 -27.63 -4.01
N ALA A 517 2.83 -27.48 -4.44
CA ALA A 517 2.35 -26.27 -5.11
C ALA A 517 2.55 -25.06 -4.19
N SER A 518 3.17 -23.99 -4.69
CA SER A 518 3.47 -22.82 -3.87
C SER A 518 3.41 -21.50 -4.63
N TYR A 519 3.25 -20.42 -3.86
CA TYR A 519 3.52 -19.05 -4.27
C TYR A 519 4.74 -18.54 -3.49
N LYS A 520 5.75 -18.08 -4.22
CA LYS A 520 7.01 -17.56 -3.68
C LYS A 520 6.97 -16.04 -3.60
N LEU A 521 7.20 -15.49 -2.41
CA LEU A 521 7.52 -14.10 -2.19
C LEU A 521 8.99 -13.83 -2.58
N VAL A 522 9.18 -12.91 -3.52
CA VAL A 522 10.47 -12.29 -3.87
C VAL A 522 10.36 -10.81 -3.54
N SER A 523 11.03 -10.37 -2.47
CA SER A 523 11.02 -8.99 -1.98
C SER A 523 12.44 -8.59 -1.58
N ARG A 524 12.91 -7.41 -1.98
CA ARG A 524 14.30 -6.97 -1.78
C ARG A 524 14.42 -5.65 -1.02
N GLU A 525 13.41 -4.80 -1.14
CA GLU A 525 13.22 -3.54 -0.44
C GLU A 525 12.70 -3.83 0.97
N VAL A 526 13.57 -4.42 1.81
CA VAL A 526 13.22 -4.92 3.13
C VAL A 526 14.20 -4.38 4.19
N PRO A 527 14.17 -3.06 4.47
CA PRO A 527 14.98 -2.50 5.54
C PRO A 527 14.49 -2.99 6.90
N GLY A 528 15.41 -3.29 7.80
CA GLY A 528 15.07 -3.50 9.22
C GLY A 528 14.57 -2.20 9.85
N LEU A 529 13.77 -2.30 10.91
CA LEU A 529 13.36 -1.14 11.69
C LEU A 529 14.57 -0.53 12.41
N LEU A 530 14.83 0.75 12.15
CA LEU A 530 15.97 1.48 12.73
C LEU A 530 15.71 1.97 14.17
N PRO A 531 14.50 2.43 14.55
CA PRO A 531 14.18 2.67 15.95
C PRO A 531 14.50 1.47 16.85
N LYS A 532 15.28 1.72 17.92
CA LYS A 532 15.80 0.68 18.81
C LYS A 532 14.69 -0.10 19.52
N GLU A 533 15.01 -1.32 19.92
CA GLU A 533 14.20 -2.08 20.88
C GLU A 533 13.89 -1.24 22.13
N GLY A 534 12.64 -1.31 22.58
CA GLY A 534 12.10 -0.52 23.69
C GLY A 534 11.75 0.94 23.35
N SER A 535 12.06 1.44 22.15
CA SER A 535 11.62 2.77 21.70
C SER A 535 10.10 2.84 21.47
N LEU A 536 9.54 4.05 21.45
CA LEU A 536 8.11 4.27 21.19
C LEU A 536 7.65 3.61 19.87
N VAL A 537 8.40 3.82 18.79
CA VAL A 537 8.11 3.18 17.50
C VAL A 537 8.19 1.67 17.60
N TRP A 538 9.22 1.11 18.27
CA TRP A 538 9.33 -0.34 18.43
C TRP A 538 8.13 -0.96 19.12
N LYS A 539 7.64 -0.31 20.19
CA LYS A 539 6.49 -0.79 20.96
C LYS A 539 5.20 -0.75 20.13
N ARG A 540 4.95 0.34 19.41
CA ARG A 540 3.74 0.54 18.60
C ARG A 540 3.75 -0.28 17.29
N ALA A 541 4.89 -0.34 16.60
CA ALA A 541 5.04 -0.99 15.30
C ALA A 541 5.51 -2.44 15.43
N GLY A 542 4.73 -3.25 16.16
CA GLY A 542 5.01 -4.68 16.35
C GLY A 542 5.16 -5.49 15.06
N PHE A 543 4.56 -5.02 13.98
CA PHE A 543 4.67 -5.64 12.67
C PHE A 543 6.00 -5.32 11.97
N ALA A 544 6.62 -4.18 12.25
CA ALA A 544 7.84 -3.76 11.57
C ALA A 544 9.10 -4.44 12.12
N ARG A 545 8.94 -5.34 13.10
CA ARG A 545 10.02 -5.97 13.85
C ARG A 545 10.79 -7.03 13.08
N HIS A 546 10.10 -7.68 12.13
CA HIS A 546 10.67 -8.68 11.26
C HIS A 546 10.17 -8.49 9.82
N ALA A 547 10.90 -9.02 8.85
CA ALA A 547 10.47 -9.02 7.46
C ALA A 547 9.22 -9.89 7.22
N VAL A 548 9.13 -11.03 7.89
CA VAL A 548 8.01 -11.98 7.78
C VAL A 548 7.58 -12.46 9.17
N MET A 549 6.27 -12.53 9.36
CA MET A 549 5.61 -13.18 10.48
C MET A 549 4.41 -13.97 9.95
N VAL A 550 4.09 -15.08 10.61
CA VAL A 550 2.96 -15.95 10.25
C VAL A 550 2.16 -16.22 11.50
N THR A 551 0.85 -15.98 11.43
CA THR A 551 -0.11 -16.29 12.52
C THR A 551 -1.11 -17.32 12.04
N LYS A 552 -1.78 -18.02 12.97
CA LYS A 552 -2.96 -18.80 12.61
C LYS A 552 -4.10 -17.85 12.26
N TYR A 553 -4.91 -18.19 11.26
CA TYR A 553 -6.06 -17.38 10.89
C TYR A 553 -7.08 -17.30 12.03
N ARG A 554 -7.56 -16.08 12.30
CA ARG A 554 -8.76 -15.81 13.09
C ARG A 554 -9.52 -14.64 12.46
N ASP A 555 -10.85 -14.67 12.56
CA ASP A 555 -11.67 -13.54 12.15
C ASP A 555 -11.28 -12.29 12.97
N ASP A 556 -11.47 -11.11 12.40
CA ASP A 556 -11.16 -9.79 12.98
C ASP A 556 -9.65 -9.49 13.23
N GLU A 557 -8.74 -10.44 13.00
CA GLU A 557 -7.29 -10.20 12.97
C GLU A 557 -6.83 -9.56 11.64
N LEU A 558 -7.17 -8.28 11.50
CA LEU A 558 -6.87 -7.46 10.31
C LEU A 558 -5.74 -6.45 10.55
N TRP A 559 -5.70 -5.85 11.74
CA TRP A 559 -4.91 -4.65 12.05
C TRP A 559 -3.63 -4.96 12.82
N PRO A 560 -2.45 -4.99 12.16
CA PRO A 560 -1.23 -5.53 12.77
C PRO A 560 -0.59 -4.61 13.82
N ALA A 561 -1.05 -3.36 13.93
CA ALA A 561 -0.74 -2.42 15.03
C ALA A 561 -1.92 -2.21 16.00
N GLY A 562 -2.99 -2.99 15.88
CA GLY A 562 -4.23 -2.86 16.65
C GLY A 562 -5.30 -2.00 15.97
N ARG A 563 -6.53 -2.09 16.49
CA ARG A 563 -7.73 -1.46 15.90
C ARG A 563 -7.73 0.07 16.03
N HIS A 564 -7.46 0.60 17.22
CA HIS A 564 -7.43 2.04 17.51
C HIS A 564 -5.98 2.47 17.76
N VAL A 565 -5.31 2.97 16.72
CA VAL A 565 -3.85 3.22 16.70
C VAL A 565 -3.43 4.57 17.28
N PRO A 566 -4.15 5.69 17.05
CA PRO A 566 -3.77 6.98 17.62
C PRO A 566 -3.55 6.90 19.14
N GLN A 567 -2.48 7.53 19.62
CA GLN A 567 -2.16 7.66 21.05
C GLN A 567 -1.90 6.34 21.80
N THR A 568 -1.67 5.24 21.08
CA THR A 568 -1.19 4.01 21.72
C THR A 568 0.25 4.19 22.22
N SER A 569 0.52 3.79 23.47
CA SER A 569 1.89 3.73 24.01
C SER A 569 2.70 2.57 23.43
N GLY A 570 2.02 1.60 22.81
CA GLY A 570 2.55 0.29 22.44
C GLY A 570 2.61 -0.71 23.61
N GLU A 571 2.08 -0.34 24.77
CA GLU A 571 1.96 -1.19 25.96
C GLU A 571 0.51 -1.22 26.48
N PRO A 572 -0.13 -2.42 26.58
CA PRO A 572 0.39 -3.72 26.13
C PRO A 572 0.57 -3.75 24.60
N SER A 573 1.41 -4.65 24.10
CA SER A 573 1.54 -4.85 22.65
C SER A 573 0.21 -5.32 22.06
N ARG A 574 -0.14 -4.81 20.88
CA ARG A 574 -1.37 -5.13 20.14
C ARG A 574 -1.04 -5.61 18.74
N GLY A 575 -1.96 -6.33 18.11
CA GLY A 575 -1.79 -6.80 16.73
C GLY A 575 -0.82 -7.98 16.65
N ILE A 576 0.16 -7.94 15.73
CA ILE A 576 1.00 -9.13 15.47
C ILE A 576 1.71 -9.69 16.71
N PRO A 577 2.34 -8.88 17.59
CA PRO A 577 2.95 -9.43 18.79
C PRO A 577 1.94 -10.12 19.73
N GLU A 578 0.70 -9.63 19.78
CA GLU A 578 -0.39 -10.25 20.55
C GLU A 578 -0.79 -11.59 19.94
N TRP A 579 -0.90 -11.66 18.61
CA TRP A 579 -1.32 -12.86 17.86
C TRP A 579 -0.23 -13.94 17.77
N VAL A 580 1.05 -13.54 17.74
CA VAL A 580 2.18 -14.49 17.84
C VAL A 580 2.21 -15.16 19.21
N GLY A 581 1.80 -14.44 20.27
CA GLY A 581 1.72 -14.95 21.63
C GLY A 581 3.10 -15.37 22.16
N ASP A 582 3.17 -16.58 22.74
CA ASP A 582 4.42 -17.17 23.23
C ASP A 582 5.26 -17.82 22.11
N GLY A 583 4.81 -17.75 20.86
CA GLY A 583 5.50 -18.32 19.71
C GLY A 583 5.25 -19.81 19.49
N SER A 584 4.41 -20.47 20.30
CA SER A 584 4.22 -21.93 20.25
C SER A 584 3.08 -22.42 19.36
N GLU A 585 2.18 -21.54 18.93
CA GLU A 585 1.03 -21.91 18.09
C GLU A 585 1.50 -22.45 16.73
N SER A 586 0.95 -23.59 16.30
CA SER A 586 1.33 -24.21 15.03
C SER A 586 0.74 -23.47 13.83
N VAL A 587 1.56 -23.31 12.80
CA VAL A 587 1.22 -22.72 11.50
C VAL A 587 1.60 -23.66 10.33
N GLU A 588 1.82 -24.94 10.62
CA GLU A 588 2.13 -25.95 9.61
C GLU A 588 0.86 -26.62 9.08
N GLN A 589 0.56 -26.42 7.80
CA GLN A 589 -0.63 -27.01 7.16
C GLN A 589 -1.92 -26.62 7.89
N GLU A 590 -2.01 -25.33 8.21
CA GLU A 590 -3.15 -24.71 8.87
C GLU A 590 -3.71 -23.61 7.98
N ASP A 591 -4.88 -23.09 8.34
CA ASP A 591 -5.32 -21.79 7.84
C ASP A 591 -4.47 -20.71 8.52
N VAL A 592 -3.62 -20.03 7.75
CA VAL A 592 -2.60 -19.11 8.25
C VAL A 592 -2.80 -17.72 7.65
N VAL A 593 -2.21 -16.70 8.28
CA VAL A 593 -2.04 -15.37 7.69
C VAL A 593 -0.56 -15.06 7.64
N PHE A 594 -0.09 -14.67 6.47
CA PHE A 594 1.28 -14.28 6.19
C PHE A 594 1.38 -12.75 6.17
N TRP A 595 2.23 -12.21 7.03
CA TRP A 595 2.44 -10.78 7.21
C TRP A 595 3.85 -10.44 6.75
N HIS A 596 3.98 -9.48 5.84
CA HIS A 596 5.28 -9.08 5.31
C HIS A 596 5.53 -7.59 5.45
N THR A 597 6.61 -7.26 6.15
CA THR A 597 7.11 -5.88 6.25
C THR A 597 8.12 -5.62 5.14
N PHE A 598 7.91 -4.55 4.39
CA PHE A 598 8.79 -4.08 3.32
C PHE A 598 8.74 -2.55 3.25
N GLY A 599 9.66 -1.92 2.52
CA GLY A 599 9.75 -0.47 2.50
C GLY A 599 11.10 0.08 2.10
N VAL A 600 11.34 1.35 2.45
CA VAL A 600 12.60 2.05 2.20
C VAL A 600 13.08 2.82 3.43
N THR A 601 14.38 3.08 3.48
CA THR A 601 14.98 4.07 4.37
C THR A 601 15.35 5.28 3.52
N HIS A 602 14.64 6.38 3.71
CA HIS A 602 14.81 7.60 2.92
C HIS A 602 15.77 8.56 3.64
N ILE A 603 16.89 8.85 2.96
CA ILE A 603 17.84 9.89 3.34
C ILE A 603 17.64 11.03 2.33
N PRO A 604 16.88 12.09 2.68
CA PRO A 604 16.49 13.11 1.73
C PRO A 604 17.66 13.80 1.04
N ALA A 605 17.47 14.20 -0.21
CA ALA A 605 18.43 14.98 -0.99
C ALA A 605 17.76 16.23 -1.61
N PRO A 606 18.53 17.24 -2.07
CA PRO A 606 17.96 18.40 -2.76
C PRO A 606 17.12 18.06 -4.00
N GLU A 607 17.42 16.96 -4.68
CA GLU A 607 16.65 16.46 -5.82
C GLU A 607 15.19 16.08 -5.47
N ASP A 608 14.92 15.84 -4.19
CA ASP A 608 13.59 15.51 -3.67
C ASP A 608 12.74 16.77 -3.38
N PHE A 609 13.28 17.98 -3.59
CA PHE A 609 12.67 19.25 -3.23
C PHE A 609 12.62 20.23 -4.42
N PRO A 610 11.52 20.99 -4.62
CA PRO A 610 10.34 21.17 -3.76
C PRO A 610 9.26 20.09 -3.90
N ILE A 611 9.41 19.17 -4.85
CA ILE A 611 8.54 18.02 -5.06
C ILE A 611 9.39 16.83 -5.49
N MET A 612 9.16 15.68 -4.87
CA MET A 612 9.98 14.50 -4.97
C MET A 612 9.62 13.69 -6.22
N PRO A 613 10.59 13.36 -7.10
CA PRO A 613 10.42 12.35 -8.14
C PRO A 613 9.98 11.01 -7.56
N VAL A 614 9.31 10.18 -8.35
CA VAL A 614 8.83 8.87 -7.87
C VAL A 614 9.98 7.97 -7.41
N GLU A 615 9.91 7.47 -6.17
CA GLU A 615 10.71 6.34 -5.67
C GLU A 615 9.84 5.06 -5.66
N PRO A 616 10.17 4.03 -6.46
CA PRO A 616 9.38 2.82 -6.55
C PRO A 616 9.80 1.76 -5.51
N ILE A 617 8.82 1.01 -5.01
CA ILE A 617 8.98 -0.13 -4.12
C ILE A 617 8.14 -1.26 -4.69
N THR A 618 8.69 -2.46 -4.88
CA THR A 618 7.93 -3.57 -5.49
C THR A 618 8.35 -4.93 -4.95
N LEU A 619 7.43 -5.88 -5.02
CA LEU A 619 7.67 -7.27 -4.67
C LEU A 619 6.89 -8.20 -5.60
N LEU A 620 7.26 -9.48 -5.65
CA LEU A 620 6.61 -10.47 -6.51
C LEU A 620 6.11 -11.66 -5.69
N LEU A 621 4.87 -12.07 -5.95
CA LEU A 621 4.28 -13.32 -5.52
C LEU A 621 4.17 -14.23 -6.74
N ARG A 622 5.11 -15.17 -6.86
CA ARG A 622 5.30 -15.97 -8.08
C ARG A 622 4.87 -17.42 -7.91
N PRO A 623 4.14 -18.02 -8.86
CA PRO A 623 3.79 -19.43 -8.82
C PRO A 623 5.05 -20.29 -8.97
N ARG A 624 5.28 -21.25 -8.08
CA ARG A 624 6.36 -22.24 -8.14
C ARG A 624 5.78 -23.63 -7.91
N ASN A 625 6.04 -24.55 -8.84
CA ASN A 625 5.42 -25.89 -8.83
C ASN A 625 3.88 -25.85 -8.75
N PHE A 626 3.26 -24.72 -9.07
CA PHE A 626 1.81 -24.57 -9.07
C PHE A 626 1.24 -25.13 -10.37
N PHE A 627 1.74 -24.66 -11.52
CA PHE A 627 1.36 -25.14 -12.86
C PHE A 627 2.26 -26.27 -13.35
N ALA A 628 1.71 -27.19 -14.16
CA ALA A 628 2.43 -28.31 -14.76
C ALA A 628 3.60 -27.88 -15.67
N ASN A 629 3.44 -26.75 -16.35
CA ASN A 629 4.41 -26.12 -17.24
C ASN A 629 4.15 -24.61 -17.27
N ASN A 630 4.86 -23.87 -18.12
CA ASN A 630 4.61 -22.44 -18.30
C ASN A 630 3.12 -22.16 -18.58
N PRO A 631 2.39 -21.38 -17.76
CA PRO A 631 0.94 -21.22 -17.89
C PRO A 631 0.53 -20.37 -19.10
N VAL A 632 1.47 -19.70 -19.77
CA VAL A 632 1.19 -18.78 -20.88
C VAL A 632 1.39 -19.39 -22.28
N MET A 633 1.54 -20.72 -22.37
CA MET A 633 1.78 -21.38 -23.66
C MET A 633 0.59 -21.28 -24.63
N ASP A 634 -0.58 -20.89 -24.14
CA ASP A 634 -1.81 -20.65 -24.90
C ASP A 634 -2.03 -19.17 -25.27
N VAL A 635 -1.17 -18.25 -24.79
CA VAL A 635 -1.18 -16.85 -25.22
C VAL A 635 -0.70 -16.79 -26.67
N PRO A 636 -1.52 -16.29 -27.61
CA PRO A 636 -1.15 -16.27 -29.02
C PRO A 636 0.18 -15.54 -29.25
N PRO A 637 1.11 -16.13 -30.02
CA PRO A 637 2.37 -15.48 -30.31
C PRO A 637 2.16 -14.26 -31.21
N SER A 638 2.96 -13.22 -30.97
CA SER A 638 3.02 -12.06 -31.86
C SER A 638 3.70 -12.43 -33.18
N TYR A 639 4.67 -13.34 -33.14
CA TYR A 639 5.26 -13.93 -34.35
C TYR A 639 5.76 -15.35 -34.04
N CYS A 640 5.54 -16.29 -34.95
CA CYS A 640 6.03 -17.66 -34.84
C CYS A 640 6.36 -18.27 -36.21
N SER A 641 7.63 -18.67 -36.38
CA SER A 641 8.09 -19.52 -37.47
C SER A 641 8.78 -20.75 -36.90
N THR A 642 8.27 -21.94 -37.25
CA THR A 642 8.85 -23.24 -36.88
C THR A 642 9.93 -23.67 -37.88
N PRO A 643 10.85 -24.59 -37.50
CA PRO A 643 11.85 -25.15 -38.43
C PRO A 643 11.26 -25.65 -39.75
N SER A 644 10.12 -26.35 -39.70
CA SER A 644 9.44 -26.88 -40.90
C SER A 644 8.85 -25.79 -41.81
N GLN A 645 8.46 -24.65 -41.25
CA GLN A 645 7.99 -23.50 -42.01
C GLN A 645 9.18 -22.77 -42.63
N VAL A 646 10.27 -22.56 -41.88
CA VAL A 646 11.50 -21.97 -42.43
C VAL A 646 12.02 -22.81 -43.60
N ALA A 647 12.11 -24.12 -43.46
CA ALA A 647 12.55 -25.03 -44.52
C ALA A 647 11.68 -24.97 -45.80
N ARG A 648 10.41 -24.59 -45.67
CA ARG A 648 9.47 -24.37 -46.78
C ARG A 648 9.41 -22.91 -47.24
N GLY A 649 10.44 -22.11 -46.96
CA GLY A 649 10.47 -20.70 -47.36
C GLY A 649 9.52 -19.81 -46.57
N ARG A 650 9.27 -20.15 -45.29
CA ARG A 650 8.41 -19.42 -44.33
C ARG A 650 6.93 -19.40 -44.71
N GLU A 651 6.49 -20.40 -45.47
CA GLU A 651 5.07 -20.60 -45.74
C GLU A 651 4.29 -20.94 -44.47
N GLY A 652 3.17 -20.25 -44.23
CA GLY A 652 2.27 -20.49 -43.10
C GLY A 652 2.74 -19.97 -41.73
N VAL A 653 3.76 -19.10 -41.69
CA VAL A 653 4.21 -18.41 -40.47
C VAL A 653 3.06 -17.63 -39.83
N VAL A 654 2.99 -17.65 -38.50
CA VAL A 654 2.09 -16.78 -37.75
C VAL A 654 2.76 -15.42 -37.62
N ASP A 655 2.15 -14.38 -38.18
CA ASP A 655 2.57 -13.00 -38.04
C ASP A 655 1.38 -12.16 -37.57
N ALA A 656 1.34 -11.91 -36.27
CA ALA A 656 0.39 -11.05 -35.60
C ALA A 656 1.12 -9.82 -35.00
N THR A 657 2.22 -9.41 -35.62
CA THR A 657 2.96 -8.22 -35.20
C THR A 657 2.06 -6.99 -35.30
N ASP A 658 2.24 -6.05 -34.37
CA ASP A 658 1.44 -4.84 -34.36
C ASP A 658 1.76 -4.00 -35.61
N GLN A 659 0.71 -3.50 -36.27
CA GLN A 659 0.84 -2.76 -37.52
C GLN A 659 1.09 -1.26 -37.30
N VAL A 660 1.36 -0.85 -36.06
CA VAL A 660 1.48 0.56 -35.65
C VAL A 660 2.94 0.93 -35.37
N SER A 661 3.74 -0.01 -34.87
CA SER A 661 5.17 0.11 -34.64
C SER A 661 5.93 0.41 -35.93
N LYS A 662 6.84 1.38 -35.86
CA LYS A 662 7.70 1.83 -36.99
C LYS A 662 9.11 2.08 -36.50
N LEU A 663 10.08 2.04 -37.40
CA LEU A 663 11.45 2.46 -37.09
C LEU A 663 11.46 3.95 -36.71
N ALA A 664 12.12 4.29 -35.61
CA ALA A 664 12.25 5.69 -35.17
C ALA A 664 13.11 6.53 -36.13
N PHE A 665 14.04 5.88 -36.84
CA PHE A 665 14.92 6.49 -37.84
C PHE A 665 14.92 5.58 -39.08
N GLU A 666 14.51 6.12 -40.23
CA GLU A 666 14.58 5.38 -41.49
C GLU A 666 16.02 5.44 -42.04
N GLY A 667 16.66 4.27 -42.16
CA GLY A 667 17.96 4.08 -42.80
C GLY A 667 18.31 2.60 -42.91
N GLU A 668 18.39 2.08 -44.14
CA GLU A 668 18.87 0.76 -44.66
C GLU A 668 18.90 -0.53 -43.79
N ALA A 669 18.25 -0.59 -42.63
CA ALA A 669 18.05 -1.83 -41.90
C ALA A 669 16.72 -2.45 -42.37
N GLY A 670 16.82 -3.36 -43.35
CA GLY A 670 15.70 -4.23 -43.73
C GLY A 670 15.07 -4.88 -42.49
N ALA A 671 13.76 -5.12 -42.55
CA ALA A 671 13.00 -5.78 -41.50
C ALA A 671 13.83 -6.93 -40.89
N CYS A 672 14.18 -6.83 -39.60
CA CYS A 672 15.00 -7.82 -38.90
C CYS A 672 14.40 -9.24 -38.98
N CYS A 673 13.08 -9.34 -39.19
CA CYS A 673 12.38 -10.60 -39.37
C CYS A 673 12.55 -11.20 -40.79
N ALA A 674 13.05 -10.43 -41.76
CA ALA A 674 13.39 -10.87 -43.12
C ALA A 674 14.89 -11.21 -43.23
N GLY A 675 15.39 -12.06 -42.34
CA GLY A 675 16.71 -12.68 -42.52
C GLY A 675 16.72 -13.52 -43.79
N LYS A 676 17.32 -13.00 -44.87
CA LYS A 676 17.83 -13.87 -45.94
C LYS A 676 18.98 -14.67 -45.31
N SER A 677 18.77 -15.97 -45.13
CA SER A 677 19.82 -16.91 -44.76
C SER A 677 21.04 -16.66 -45.66
N LYS A 678 22.18 -16.41 -45.02
CA LYS A 678 23.51 -16.53 -45.62
C LYS A 678 24.28 -17.57 -44.81
N LEU A 679 23.85 -18.82 -44.90
CA LEU A 679 24.69 -20.01 -44.70
C LEU A 679 24.22 -21.13 -45.63
#